data_AF-A0A0P1AW37-F1
#
_entry.id   AF-A0A0P1AW37-F1
#
_cell.length_a   1.000
_cell.length_b   1.000
_cell.length_c   1.000
_cell.angle_alpha   90.00
_cell.angle_beta   90.00
_cell.angle_gamma   90.00
#
_symmetry.space_group_name_H-M   'P 1'
#
loop_
_entity.id
_entity.type
_entity.pdbx_description
1 polymer ?
#
loop_
_entity_poly.entity_id
_entity_poly.type
_entity_poly.pdbx_seq_one_letter_code
_entity_poly.pdbx_strand_id
1 'polypeptide(L)'
;MDLSPDLTAEVTRLRHEVNAKEEALNALKTKTKAFVDNMRSQLANETQKAIALEAKLKEATAASNASSLGSEQQRWTEEIERLKKETNLRENDLKSRAKSYADAMTSQLESEKKRCRELETLLQQKTEALDAAKTIATPTNELDFFSQPVIATGSHTDDEFHAVQSQLSSANFEMADLREQLRNVEAGALQSTRQAENASHELETLRGASEQQCRELQSEVNSLRARESSLQAQLQATESRVNMDKICELELKIQQHKTENHSLQNQLIDKDFQLEQLDNYRRRADDSETKVLQHQAEINVLQTKLSSYSCNKCNVLEEKLAEITQLYEKVNLGRSRSDSLIAETQSQLGELQTIKQQYVASQDRVDDLMKQNLKLNEKVTEKEIQVANLKAELQKSSTELADLKSQHNALMSDSTQHRQLSESIHVDLQKVEETRNELQAKCINLDKKNKELTTAIESINKENTDKRQKAKALVQTLVGEKTSLLEARSHLQKEVDRLRMEVNQRNVDNDQQLKTLRDETNEKAAENLITIQSLTDEVAKLKRTLTTVQESEKVQQRAKELAAAKREIEDSNKKRLAAKAETQKLAVELENMHRCLDHITTHVNAVCTDNFQQIALVQGHVKEALEVLKSRAGSGAQNKKVPEEDPTIKVEALSDIRCGNTQQNPGAKRLEENVSRVSEQIRQLVDITEQFVSPRNFTQFALKPTKP
;
A
#
# COMPACT_ATOMS: atom_id res chain seq x y z
N MET A 1 12.81 -28.59 6.83
CA MET A 1 12.74 -27.55 5.80
C MET A 1 14.14 -27.33 5.31
N ASP A 2 14.39 -27.53 4.02
CA ASP A 2 15.71 -27.34 3.44
C ASP A 2 16.04 -25.85 3.28
N LEU A 3 17.31 -25.52 3.50
CA LEU A 3 17.89 -24.26 3.03
C LEU A 3 17.69 -24.18 1.51
N SER A 4 17.31 -23.01 0.98
CA SER A 4 17.12 -22.86 -0.47
C SER A 4 18.36 -23.34 -1.21
N PRO A 5 18.26 -24.41 -2.05
CA PRO A 5 19.43 -24.99 -2.71
C PRO A 5 20.08 -23.98 -3.66
N ASP A 6 19.28 -23.05 -4.19
CA ASP A 6 19.67 -21.94 -5.06
C ASP A 6 20.75 -21.03 -4.43
N LEU A 7 20.60 -20.66 -3.15
CA LEU A 7 21.61 -19.87 -2.43
C LEU A 7 22.93 -20.62 -2.24
N THR A 8 22.85 -21.95 -2.07
CA THR A 8 24.04 -22.81 -1.85
C THR A 8 24.75 -23.10 -3.17
N ALA A 9 23.98 -23.25 -4.25
CA ALA A 9 24.48 -23.33 -5.63
C ALA A 9 25.15 -22.02 -6.05
N GLU A 10 24.55 -20.86 -5.78
CA GLU A 10 25.10 -19.56 -6.15
C GLU A 10 26.42 -19.23 -5.43
N VAL A 11 26.54 -19.54 -4.13
CA VAL A 11 27.83 -19.42 -3.42
C VAL A 11 28.88 -20.37 -4.01
N THR A 12 28.47 -21.56 -4.45
CA THR A 12 29.37 -22.51 -5.14
C THR A 12 29.79 -21.98 -6.52
N ARG A 13 28.87 -21.38 -7.28
CA ARG A 13 29.12 -20.76 -8.59
C ARG A 13 30.09 -19.59 -8.48
N LEU A 14 29.86 -18.68 -7.53
CA LEU A 14 30.72 -17.52 -7.27
C LEU A 14 32.15 -17.93 -6.86
N ARG A 15 32.32 -19.02 -6.09
CA ARG A 15 33.65 -19.57 -5.77
C ARG A 15 34.40 -20.07 -7.01
N HIS A 16 33.72 -20.74 -7.94
CA HIS A 16 34.34 -21.14 -9.20
C HIS A 16 34.67 -19.94 -10.10
N GLU A 17 33.82 -18.92 -10.14
CA GLU A 17 34.05 -17.69 -10.92
C GLU A 17 35.27 -16.90 -10.37
N VAL A 18 35.44 -16.81 -9.05
CA VAL A 18 36.62 -16.20 -8.41
C VAL A 18 37.89 -16.99 -8.73
N ASN A 19 37.90 -18.32 -8.56
CA ASN A 19 39.07 -19.14 -8.84
C ASN A 19 39.51 -19.03 -10.33
N ALA A 20 38.56 -19.10 -11.27
CA ALA A 20 38.84 -18.93 -12.69
C ALA A 20 39.40 -17.53 -13.03
N LYS A 21 38.99 -16.49 -12.28
CA LYS A 21 39.54 -15.14 -12.40
C LYS A 21 40.94 -15.01 -11.81
N GLU A 22 41.25 -15.69 -10.70
CA GLU A 22 42.62 -15.76 -10.18
C GLU A 22 43.58 -16.49 -11.13
N GLU A 23 43.16 -17.60 -11.74
CA GLU A 23 43.94 -18.30 -12.76
C GLU A 23 44.18 -17.41 -13.99
N ALA A 24 43.15 -16.74 -14.50
CA ALA A 24 43.29 -15.78 -15.59
C ALA A 24 44.25 -14.61 -15.24
N LEU A 25 44.18 -14.11 -14.00
CA LEU A 25 45.07 -13.06 -13.50
C LEU A 25 46.52 -13.55 -13.39
N ASN A 26 46.75 -14.80 -12.97
CA ASN A 26 48.08 -15.41 -12.89
C ASN A 26 48.66 -15.75 -14.27
N ALA A 27 47.83 -16.20 -15.21
CA ALA A 27 48.20 -16.34 -16.62
C ALA A 27 48.58 -14.99 -17.25
N LEU A 28 47.84 -13.91 -16.94
CA LEU A 28 48.14 -12.56 -17.41
C LEU A 28 49.47 -12.05 -16.84
N LYS A 29 49.70 -12.15 -15.52
CA LYS A 29 51.01 -11.83 -14.89
C LYS A 29 52.17 -12.56 -15.59
N THR A 30 51.99 -13.85 -15.88
CA THR A 30 53.01 -14.69 -16.53
C THR A 30 53.29 -14.25 -17.96
N LYS A 31 52.25 -13.95 -18.76
CA LYS A 31 52.39 -13.39 -20.11
C LYS A 31 53.07 -12.03 -20.11
N THR A 32 52.70 -11.13 -19.20
CA THR A 32 53.35 -9.80 -19.05
C THR A 32 54.83 -9.94 -18.72
N LYS A 33 55.20 -10.85 -17.79
CA LYS A 33 56.61 -11.11 -17.47
C LYS A 33 57.38 -11.64 -18.69
N ALA A 34 56.84 -12.65 -19.37
CA ALA A 34 57.47 -13.23 -20.56
C ALA A 34 57.66 -12.21 -21.68
N PHE A 35 56.71 -11.28 -21.88
CA PHE A 35 56.84 -10.18 -22.82
C PHE A 35 57.97 -9.21 -22.42
N VAL A 36 58.03 -8.78 -21.15
CA VAL A 36 59.06 -7.87 -20.64
C VAL A 36 60.46 -8.49 -20.76
N ASP A 37 60.61 -9.78 -20.41
CA ASP A 37 61.90 -10.46 -20.48
C ASP A 37 62.33 -10.74 -21.95
N ASN A 38 61.38 -10.97 -22.87
CA ASN A 38 61.64 -11.01 -24.31
C ASN A 38 62.09 -9.63 -24.86
N MET A 39 61.39 -8.55 -24.53
CA MET A 39 61.79 -7.19 -24.91
C MET A 39 63.16 -6.79 -24.38
N ARG A 40 63.52 -7.21 -23.15
CA ARG A 40 64.87 -7.04 -22.59
C ARG A 40 65.92 -7.83 -23.37
N SER A 41 65.63 -9.07 -23.75
CA SER A 41 66.51 -9.90 -24.59
C SER A 41 66.75 -9.26 -25.97
N GLN A 42 65.70 -8.76 -26.62
CA GLN A 42 65.82 -8.03 -27.88
C GLN A 42 66.67 -6.76 -27.74
N LEU A 43 66.45 -5.96 -26.69
CA LEU A 43 67.23 -4.76 -26.43
C LEU A 43 68.72 -5.07 -26.18
N ALA A 44 69.02 -6.14 -25.43
CA ALA A 44 70.39 -6.61 -25.20
C ALA A 44 71.06 -7.04 -26.50
N ASN A 45 70.36 -7.82 -27.34
CA ASN A 45 70.85 -8.28 -28.64
C ASN A 45 71.12 -7.11 -29.62
N GLU A 46 70.23 -6.12 -29.71
CA GLU A 46 70.47 -4.92 -30.53
C GLU A 46 71.61 -4.05 -29.97
N THR A 47 71.74 -3.93 -28.65
CA THR A 47 72.88 -3.26 -28.01
C THR A 47 74.21 -3.96 -28.35
N GLN A 48 74.22 -5.30 -28.31
CA GLN A 48 75.41 -6.09 -28.65
C GLN A 48 75.76 -6.02 -30.14
N LYS A 49 74.76 -5.96 -31.03
CA LYS A 49 74.97 -5.65 -32.46
C LYS A 49 75.55 -4.26 -32.66
N ALA A 50 75.04 -3.23 -31.97
CA ALA A 50 75.54 -1.86 -32.06
C ALA A 50 77.01 -1.77 -31.62
N ILE A 51 77.37 -2.41 -30.50
CA ILE A 51 78.76 -2.51 -30.03
C ILE A 51 79.65 -3.24 -31.05
N ALA A 52 79.18 -4.35 -31.64
CA ALA A 52 79.93 -5.08 -32.65
C ALA A 52 80.12 -4.28 -33.96
N LEU A 53 79.14 -3.45 -34.34
CA LEU A 53 79.25 -2.54 -35.49
C LEU A 53 80.21 -1.38 -35.19
N GLU A 54 80.17 -0.78 -34.00
CA GLU A 54 81.15 0.24 -33.60
C GLU A 54 82.57 -0.31 -33.49
N ALA A 55 82.74 -1.57 -33.05
CA ALA A 55 84.05 -2.24 -33.02
C ALA A 55 84.61 -2.41 -34.44
N LYS A 56 83.82 -2.95 -35.38
CA LYS A 56 84.22 -3.08 -36.79
C LYS A 56 84.49 -1.72 -37.45
N LEU A 57 83.76 -0.66 -37.07
CA LEU A 57 84.03 0.70 -37.56
C LEU A 57 85.34 1.27 -37.00
N LYS A 58 85.72 0.94 -35.76
CA LYS A 58 87.03 1.30 -35.19
C LYS A 58 88.18 0.56 -35.87
N GLU A 59 88.01 -0.72 -36.21
CA GLU A 59 88.99 -1.46 -37.03
C GLU A 59 89.11 -0.83 -38.44
N ALA A 60 87.99 -0.53 -39.10
CA ALA A 60 87.98 0.08 -40.43
C ALA A 60 88.62 1.50 -40.44
N THR A 61 88.36 2.33 -39.43
CA THR A 61 88.99 3.66 -39.31
C THR A 61 90.46 3.59 -38.90
N ALA A 62 90.87 2.60 -38.09
CA ALA A 62 92.30 2.35 -37.83
C ALA A 62 93.05 1.92 -39.10
N ALA A 63 92.44 1.08 -39.94
CA ALA A 63 92.99 0.68 -41.24
C ALA A 63 93.02 1.81 -42.28
N SER A 64 92.13 2.80 -42.17
CA SER A 64 91.99 3.90 -43.14
C SER A 64 93.08 4.98 -43.05
N ASN A 65 93.95 4.97 -42.03
CA ASN A 65 94.99 5.99 -41.83
C ASN A 65 96.17 5.94 -42.84
N ALA A 66 96.04 5.19 -43.94
CA ALA A 66 97.10 4.91 -44.90
C ALA A 66 96.84 5.40 -46.34
N SER A 67 95.65 5.92 -46.68
CA SER A 67 95.33 6.37 -48.04
C SER A 67 94.29 7.51 -48.10
N SER A 68 94.41 8.36 -49.11
CA SER A 68 93.64 9.60 -49.25
C SER A 68 92.30 9.40 -49.98
N LEU A 69 91.17 9.54 -49.28
CA LEU A 69 89.82 9.52 -49.88
C LEU A 69 88.80 10.40 -49.11
N GLY A 70 89.10 11.70 -48.95
CA GLY A 70 88.33 12.61 -48.09
C GLY A 70 86.84 12.73 -48.42
N SER A 71 86.45 12.65 -49.69
CA SER A 71 85.05 12.75 -50.12
C SER A 71 84.22 11.52 -49.75
N GLU A 72 84.74 10.31 -49.96
CA GLU A 72 84.07 9.09 -49.51
C GLU A 72 84.06 8.98 -47.99
N GLN A 73 85.14 9.38 -47.31
CA GLN A 73 85.20 9.36 -45.86
C GLN A 73 84.19 10.34 -45.21
N GLN A 74 83.96 11.52 -45.81
CA GLN A 74 82.85 12.39 -45.43
C GLN A 74 81.49 11.71 -45.66
N ARG A 75 81.26 11.13 -46.84
CA ARG A 75 79.99 10.47 -47.19
C ARG A 75 79.65 9.28 -46.26
N TRP A 76 80.65 8.49 -45.88
CA TRP A 76 80.50 7.43 -44.87
C TRP A 76 80.23 8.03 -43.48
N THR A 77 80.85 9.15 -43.11
CA THR A 77 80.60 9.82 -41.82
C THR A 77 79.18 10.38 -41.74
N GLU A 78 78.68 10.99 -42.81
CA GLU A 78 77.28 11.46 -42.93
C GLU A 78 76.29 10.29 -42.84
N GLU A 79 76.54 9.19 -43.54
CA GLU A 79 75.70 7.99 -43.49
C GLU A 79 75.73 7.33 -42.09
N ILE A 80 76.87 7.32 -41.40
CA ILE A 80 76.98 6.88 -39.99
C ILE A 80 76.16 7.79 -39.07
N GLU A 81 76.20 9.10 -39.27
CA GLU A 81 75.41 10.04 -38.45
C GLU A 81 73.90 9.90 -38.74
N ARG A 82 73.52 9.67 -40.00
CA ARG A 82 72.15 9.34 -40.42
C ARG A 82 71.66 8.05 -39.77
N LEU A 83 72.47 6.99 -39.82
CA LEU A 83 72.17 5.70 -39.21
C LEU A 83 72.08 5.81 -37.67
N LYS A 84 72.98 6.56 -37.01
CA LYS A 84 72.87 6.81 -35.55
C LYS A 84 71.59 7.57 -35.18
N LYS A 85 71.17 8.55 -35.99
CA LYS A 85 69.90 9.26 -35.81
C LYS A 85 68.70 8.32 -36.02
N GLU A 86 68.75 7.44 -37.04
CA GLU A 86 67.70 6.44 -37.29
C GLU A 86 67.62 5.37 -36.18
N THR A 87 68.75 4.86 -35.70
CA THR A 87 68.81 3.92 -34.58
C THR A 87 68.28 4.54 -33.29
N ASN A 88 68.69 5.76 -32.95
CA ASN A 88 68.15 6.47 -31.76
C ASN A 88 66.64 6.74 -31.88
N LEU A 89 66.12 7.01 -33.07
CA LEU A 89 64.68 7.14 -33.30
C LEU A 89 63.95 5.81 -33.10
N ARG A 90 64.46 4.70 -33.66
CA ARG A 90 63.87 3.36 -33.43
C ARG A 90 63.97 2.92 -31.97
N GLU A 91 65.07 3.20 -31.29
CA GLU A 91 65.23 2.88 -29.86
C GLU A 91 64.23 3.65 -29.00
N ASN A 92 63.98 4.93 -29.31
CA ASN A 92 62.98 5.74 -28.63
C ASN A 92 61.53 5.32 -28.97
N ASP A 93 61.23 4.93 -30.23
CA ASP A 93 59.92 4.33 -30.56
C ASP A 93 59.70 3.04 -29.75
N LEU A 94 60.66 2.11 -29.78
CA LEU A 94 60.60 0.85 -29.02
C LEU A 94 60.45 1.09 -27.51
N LYS A 95 61.18 2.05 -26.93
CA LYS A 95 61.02 2.46 -25.51
C LYS A 95 59.62 3.01 -25.24
N SER A 96 59.11 3.90 -26.09
CA SER A 96 57.77 4.50 -25.93
C SER A 96 56.65 3.45 -26.05
N ARG A 97 56.82 2.49 -26.97
CA ARG A 97 55.87 1.43 -27.28
C ARG A 97 55.88 0.33 -26.22
N ALA A 98 57.06 -0.03 -25.72
CA ALA A 98 57.21 -0.91 -24.56
C ALA A 98 56.63 -0.27 -23.28
N LYS A 99 56.84 1.03 -23.07
CA LYS A 99 56.21 1.76 -21.97
C LYS A 99 54.68 1.80 -22.11
N SER A 100 54.16 2.20 -23.26
CA SER A 100 52.71 2.23 -23.53
C SER A 100 52.05 0.86 -23.32
N TYR A 101 52.70 -0.23 -23.75
CA TYR A 101 52.26 -1.59 -23.47
C TYR A 101 52.30 -1.94 -21.98
N ALA A 102 53.36 -1.57 -21.26
CA ALA A 102 53.47 -1.80 -19.82
C ALA A 102 52.43 -1.00 -19.01
N ASP A 103 52.19 0.27 -19.37
CA ASP A 103 51.18 1.13 -18.76
C ASP A 103 49.76 0.57 -19.03
N ALA A 104 49.47 0.13 -20.26
CA ALA A 104 48.21 -0.51 -20.63
C ALA A 104 47.97 -1.84 -19.89
N MET A 105 48.98 -2.73 -19.84
CA MET A 105 48.87 -4.00 -19.10
C MET A 105 48.80 -3.77 -17.58
N THR A 106 49.37 -2.69 -17.05
CA THR A 106 49.23 -2.31 -15.63
C THR A 106 47.80 -1.84 -15.34
N SER A 107 47.23 -1.00 -16.20
CA SER A 107 45.81 -0.59 -16.12
C SER A 107 44.84 -1.79 -16.23
N GLN A 108 45.13 -2.74 -17.12
CA GLN A 108 44.37 -3.99 -17.23
C GLN A 108 44.51 -4.88 -15.97
N LEU A 109 45.70 -4.93 -15.38
CA LEU A 109 45.95 -5.64 -14.12
C LEU A 109 45.22 -4.97 -12.94
N GLU A 110 45.14 -3.64 -12.90
CA GLU A 110 44.43 -2.90 -11.84
C GLU A 110 42.90 -3.00 -11.97
N SER A 111 42.36 -3.00 -13.18
CA SER A 111 40.93 -3.20 -13.42
C SER A 111 40.46 -4.62 -13.09
N GLU A 112 41.21 -5.68 -13.44
CA GLU A 112 40.87 -7.04 -12.98
C GLU A 112 41.15 -7.22 -11.47
N LYS A 113 42.18 -6.60 -10.87
CA LYS A 113 42.32 -6.55 -9.39
C LYS A 113 41.10 -5.91 -8.71
N LYS A 114 40.56 -4.83 -9.29
CA LYS A 114 39.35 -4.16 -8.78
C LYS A 114 38.14 -5.10 -8.90
N ARG A 115 37.96 -5.75 -10.06
CA ARG A 115 36.89 -6.73 -10.29
C ARG A 115 36.98 -7.95 -9.36
N CYS A 116 38.18 -8.45 -9.08
CA CYS A 116 38.38 -9.54 -8.11
C CYS A 116 37.91 -9.11 -6.72
N ARG A 117 38.31 -7.93 -6.22
CA ARG A 117 37.85 -7.39 -4.93
C ARG A 117 36.33 -7.19 -4.88
N GLU A 118 35.74 -6.73 -5.98
CA GLU A 118 34.29 -6.55 -6.08
C GLU A 118 33.56 -7.90 -5.97
N LEU A 119 34.07 -8.96 -6.63
CA LEU A 119 33.57 -10.32 -6.48
C LEU A 119 33.83 -10.90 -5.08
N GLU A 120 35.00 -10.67 -4.48
CA GLU A 120 35.30 -11.06 -3.10
C GLU A 120 34.30 -10.44 -2.11
N THR A 121 34.01 -9.14 -2.22
CA THR A 121 33.01 -8.49 -1.35
C THR A 121 31.58 -8.99 -1.59
N LEU A 122 31.22 -9.33 -2.84
CA LEU A 122 29.91 -9.92 -3.15
C LEU A 122 29.79 -11.35 -2.59
N LEU A 123 30.84 -12.15 -2.69
CA LEU A 123 30.93 -13.50 -2.15
C LEU A 123 30.92 -13.49 -0.62
N GLN A 124 31.63 -12.54 0.00
CA GLN A 124 31.59 -12.28 1.45
C GLN A 124 30.16 -11.93 1.90
N GLN A 125 29.52 -10.92 1.29
CA GLN A 125 28.14 -10.53 1.61
C GLN A 125 27.14 -11.68 1.41
N LYS A 126 27.29 -12.50 0.37
CA LYS A 126 26.45 -13.68 0.14
C LYS A 126 26.71 -14.81 1.13
N THR A 127 27.95 -14.96 1.61
CA THR A 127 28.28 -15.93 2.67
C THR A 127 27.72 -15.48 4.02
N GLU A 128 27.87 -14.19 4.35
CA GLU A 128 27.28 -13.58 5.56
C GLU A 128 25.75 -13.66 5.54
N ALA A 129 25.11 -13.43 4.38
CA ALA A 129 23.66 -13.61 4.23
C ALA A 129 23.23 -15.09 4.35
N LEU A 130 24.03 -16.03 3.84
CA LEU A 130 23.78 -17.47 3.99
C LEU A 130 23.92 -17.93 5.45
N ASP A 131 24.92 -17.42 6.18
CA ASP A 131 25.12 -17.76 7.58
C ASP A 131 24.11 -17.06 8.51
N ALA A 132 23.66 -15.84 8.18
CA ALA A 132 22.50 -15.22 8.80
C ALA A 132 21.21 -16.01 8.56
N ALA A 133 21.00 -16.53 7.35
CA ALA A 133 19.87 -17.42 7.06
C ALA A 133 19.94 -18.74 7.87
N LYS A 134 21.15 -19.29 8.09
CA LYS A 134 21.35 -20.46 8.96
C LYS A 134 21.06 -20.17 10.44
N THR A 135 21.44 -19.00 10.97
CA THR A 135 21.14 -18.67 12.38
C THR A 135 19.65 -18.44 12.62
N ILE A 136 18.91 -17.95 11.62
CA ILE A 136 17.44 -17.87 11.65
C ILE A 136 16.80 -19.27 11.52
N ALA A 137 17.48 -20.24 10.91
CA ALA A 137 16.98 -21.59 10.64
C ALA A 137 17.29 -22.64 11.74
N THR A 138 17.34 -22.23 13.02
CA THR A 138 17.35 -23.19 14.16
C THR A 138 16.21 -22.88 15.15
N PRO A 139 15.56 -23.90 15.76
CA PRO A 139 14.11 -23.81 15.95
C PRO A 139 13.65 -23.63 17.40
N THR A 140 12.58 -22.86 17.58
CA THR A 140 11.73 -22.86 18.79
C THR A 140 10.25 -22.83 18.43
N ASN A 141 9.64 -24.01 18.42
CA ASN A 141 8.22 -24.36 18.64
C ASN A 141 7.08 -23.73 17.82
N GLU A 142 6.06 -24.59 17.66
CA GLU A 142 4.66 -24.29 17.27
C GLU A 142 4.44 -23.80 15.82
N LEU A 143 3.41 -24.26 15.08
CA LEU A 143 2.26 -25.07 15.45
C LEU A 143 1.92 -26.06 14.31
N ASP A 144 1.81 -27.36 14.62
CA ASP A 144 1.28 -28.37 13.69
C ASP A 144 -0.21 -28.58 13.98
N PHE A 145 -1.07 -27.99 13.14
CA PHE A 145 -2.52 -27.99 13.36
C PHE A 145 -3.30 -27.76 12.06
N PHE A 146 -3.59 -28.84 11.33
CA PHE A 146 -4.89 -29.02 10.68
C PHE A 146 -5.13 -30.49 10.29
N SER A 147 -6.10 -31.12 10.96
CA SER A 147 -6.75 -32.35 10.50
C SER A 147 -8.20 -32.33 10.98
N GLN A 148 -9.12 -32.70 10.08
CA GLN A 148 -10.57 -32.61 10.32
C GLN A 148 -11.05 -33.65 11.35
N PRO A 149 -12.25 -33.43 11.91
CA PRO A 149 -13.36 -34.26 11.43
C PRO A 149 -14.60 -33.47 10.99
N VAL A 150 -15.34 -34.03 10.05
CA VAL A 150 -16.65 -33.54 9.58
C VAL A 150 -17.77 -34.12 10.46
N ILE A 151 -18.76 -33.32 10.83
CA ILE A 151 -20.02 -33.77 11.46
C ILE A 151 -21.19 -33.24 10.62
N ALA A 152 -22.20 -34.07 10.37
CA ALA A 152 -23.30 -33.78 9.45
C ALA A 152 -24.68 -33.80 10.14
N THR A 153 -25.44 -32.72 9.97
CA THR A 153 -26.89 -32.59 10.20
C THR A 153 -27.41 -31.38 9.38
N GLY A 154 -28.61 -31.36 8.79
CA GLY A 154 -29.61 -32.44 8.71
C GLY A 154 -31.07 -31.99 8.78
N SER A 155 -31.57 -31.20 7.82
CA SER A 155 -33.01 -30.99 7.56
C SER A 155 -33.23 -30.48 6.13
N HIS A 156 -34.37 -30.78 5.51
CA HIS A 156 -34.63 -30.48 4.08
C HIS A 156 -35.42 -29.18 3.84
N THR A 157 -34.99 -28.41 2.84
CA THR A 157 -35.87 -27.60 1.97
C THR A 157 -35.44 -27.74 0.48
N ASP A 158 -36.36 -27.58 -0.47
CA ASP A 158 -36.04 -27.69 -1.91
C ASP A 158 -35.13 -26.55 -2.41
N ASP A 159 -35.20 -25.37 -1.80
CA ASP A 159 -34.31 -24.25 -2.11
C ASP A 159 -32.84 -24.58 -1.75
N GLU A 160 -32.61 -25.32 -0.66
CA GLU A 160 -31.28 -25.86 -0.34
C GLU A 160 -30.83 -26.91 -1.36
N PHE A 161 -31.73 -27.74 -1.88
CA PHE A 161 -31.38 -28.68 -2.96
C PHE A 161 -30.95 -27.94 -4.23
N HIS A 162 -31.68 -26.91 -4.65
CA HIS A 162 -31.27 -26.08 -5.79
C HIS A 162 -29.98 -25.28 -5.52
N ALA A 163 -29.77 -24.76 -4.30
CA ALA A 163 -28.53 -24.08 -3.92
C ALA A 163 -27.33 -25.03 -3.92
N VAL A 164 -27.47 -26.24 -3.36
CA VAL A 164 -26.44 -27.28 -3.37
C VAL A 164 -26.21 -27.81 -4.79
N GLN A 165 -27.23 -27.95 -5.62
CA GLN A 165 -27.06 -28.36 -7.03
C GLN A 165 -26.37 -27.27 -7.86
N SER A 166 -26.62 -25.98 -7.56
CA SER A 166 -25.89 -24.85 -8.14
C SER A 166 -24.42 -24.83 -7.69
N GLN A 167 -24.15 -24.99 -6.39
CA GLN A 167 -22.79 -25.10 -5.85
C GLN A 167 -22.04 -26.32 -6.41
N LEU A 168 -22.71 -27.47 -6.54
CA LEU A 168 -22.16 -28.68 -7.17
C LEU A 168 -21.87 -28.45 -8.66
N SER A 169 -22.68 -27.64 -9.34
CA SER A 169 -22.43 -27.26 -10.74
C SER A 169 -21.23 -26.31 -10.86
N SER A 170 -21.10 -25.32 -9.97
CA SER A 170 -19.92 -24.43 -9.87
C SER A 170 -18.66 -25.22 -9.57
N ALA A 171 -18.68 -26.08 -8.53
CA ALA A 171 -17.55 -26.92 -8.13
C ALA A 171 -17.15 -27.94 -9.22
N ASN A 172 -18.10 -28.43 -10.04
CA ASN A 172 -17.78 -29.24 -11.21
C ASN A 172 -17.15 -28.43 -12.34
N PHE A 173 -17.53 -27.16 -12.52
CA PHE A 173 -16.92 -26.25 -13.49
C PHE A 173 -15.51 -25.83 -13.05
N GLU A 174 -15.34 -25.48 -11.78
CA GLU A 174 -14.04 -25.20 -11.15
C GLU A 174 -13.12 -26.44 -11.18
N MET A 175 -13.64 -27.65 -10.92
CA MET A 175 -12.88 -28.89 -11.13
C MET A 175 -12.59 -29.21 -12.60
N ALA A 176 -13.38 -28.70 -13.56
CA ALA A 176 -13.06 -28.85 -14.97
C ALA A 176 -11.91 -27.90 -15.35
N ASP A 177 -12.01 -26.63 -14.96
CA ASP A 177 -10.98 -25.61 -15.19
C ASP A 177 -9.66 -25.97 -14.49
N LEU A 178 -9.69 -26.40 -13.22
CA LEU A 178 -8.50 -26.90 -12.51
C LEU A 178 -7.87 -28.13 -13.17
N ARG A 179 -8.67 -29.03 -13.77
CA ARG A 179 -8.13 -30.17 -14.55
C ARG A 179 -7.52 -29.72 -15.87
N GLU A 180 -8.03 -28.66 -16.49
CA GLU A 180 -7.47 -28.09 -17.72
C GLU A 180 -6.18 -27.31 -17.44
N GLN A 181 -6.16 -26.50 -16.37
CA GLN A 181 -4.94 -25.90 -15.82
C GLN A 181 -3.89 -26.97 -15.47
N LEU A 182 -4.29 -28.08 -14.82
CA LEU A 182 -3.37 -29.19 -14.52
C LEU A 182 -2.76 -29.78 -15.80
N ARG A 183 -3.57 -30.09 -16.82
CA ARG A 183 -3.07 -30.58 -18.12
C ARG A 183 -2.13 -29.58 -18.80
N ASN A 184 -2.41 -28.28 -18.70
CA ASN A 184 -1.57 -27.24 -19.28
C ASN A 184 -0.21 -27.16 -18.55
N VAL A 185 -0.19 -27.36 -17.22
CA VAL A 185 1.04 -27.48 -16.43
C VAL A 185 1.79 -28.79 -16.75
N GLU A 186 1.10 -29.92 -16.89
CA GLU A 186 1.68 -31.20 -17.30
C GLU A 186 2.30 -31.12 -18.72
N ALA A 187 1.62 -30.47 -19.67
CA ALA A 187 2.12 -30.24 -21.02
C ALA A 187 3.33 -29.29 -21.03
N GLY A 188 3.29 -28.21 -20.25
CA GLY A 188 4.42 -27.30 -20.07
C GLY A 188 5.62 -27.97 -19.42
N ALA A 189 5.40 -28.83 -18.42
CA ALA A 189 6.43 -29.63 -17.79
C ALA A 189 7.06 -30.62 -18.79
N LEU A 190 6.25 -31.37 -19.54
CA LEU A 190 6.73 -32.28 -20.61
C LEU A 190 7.51 -31.54 -21.71
N GLN A 191 7.10 -30.32 -22.08
CA GLN A 191 7.84 -29.49 -23.03
C GLN A 191 9.18 -29.03 -22.45
N SER A 192 9.21 -28.60 -21.18
CA SER A 192 10.43 -28.20 -20.47
C SER A 192 11.40 -29.38 -20.29
N THR A 193 10.91 -30.57 -19.95
CA THR A 193 11.72 -31.80 -19.90
C THR A 193 12.37 -32.09 -21.25
N ARG A 194 11.62 -32.05 -22.35
CA ARG A 194 12.18 -32.24 -23.70
C ARG A 194 13.22 -31.19 -24.09
N GLN A 195 13.02 -29.93 -23.67
CA GLN A 195 14.01 -28.87 -23.88
C GLN A 195 15.29 -29.13 -23.07
N ALA A 196 15.17 -29.62 -21.83
CA ALA A 196 16.31 -30.02 -21.01
C ALA A 196 17.03 -31.26 -21.57
N GLU A 197 16.30 -32.25 -22.09
CA GLU A 197 16.87 -33.43 -22.77
C GLU A 197 17.66 -33.03 -24.02
N ASN A 198 17.09 -32.17 -24.88
CA ASN A 198 17.75 -31.65 -26.08
C ASN A 198 19.02 -30.85 -25.73
N ALA A 199 18.93 -29.89 -24.79
CA ALA A 199 20.07 -29.11 -24.34
C ALA A 199 21.17 -30.00 -23.71
N SER A 200 20.78 -31.06 -23.00
CA SER A 200 21.74 -32.05 -22.46
C SER A 200 22.44 -32.82 -23.58
N HIS A 201 21.75 -33.14 -24.67
CA HIS A 201 22.32 -33.81 -25.84
C HIS A 201 23.25 -32.89 -26.66
N GLU A 202 22.91 -31.60 -26.76
CA GLU A 202 23.79 -30.58 -27.35
C GLU A 202 25.08 -30.39 -26.53
N LEU A 203 24.98 -30.35 -25.19
CA LEU A 203 26.15 -30.31 -24.31
C LEU A 203 27.00 -31.59 -24.38
N GLU A 204 26.37 -32.76 -24.49
CA GLU A 204 27.06 -34.06 -24.66
C GLU A 204 27.84 -34.11 -25.98
N THR A 205 27.23 -33.69 -27.09
CA THR A 205 27.86 -33.68 -28.41
C THR A 205 28.96 -32.62 -28.52
N LEU A 206 28.78 -31.43 -27.93
CA LEU A 206 29.83 -30.41 -27.80
C LEU A 206 31.00 -30.90 -26.94
N ARG A 207 30.74 -31.63 -25.85
CA ARG A 207 31.81 -32.25 -25.03
C ARG A 207 32.59 -33.28 -25.84
N GLY A 208 31.90 -34.17 -26.56
CA GLY A 208 32.55 -35.16 -27.43
C GLY A 208 33.43 -34.54 -28.52
N ALA A 209 32.96 -33.47 -29.16
CA ALA A 209 33.74 -32.72 -30.16
C ALA A 209 34.99 -32.05 -29.54
N SER A 210 34.84 -31.42 -28.37
CA SER A 210 35.95 -30.80 -27.63
C SER A 210 36.99 -31.83 -27.17
N GLU A 211 36.55 -32.97 -26.62
CA GLU A 211 37.43 -34.08 -26.26
C GLU A 211 38.20 -34.61 -27.47
N GLN A 212 37.55 -34.75 -28.63
CA GLN A 212 38.22 -35.19 -29.85
C GLN A 212 39.26 -34.16 -30.33
N GLN A 213 38.92 -32.87 -30.35
CA GLN A 213 39.88 -31.80 -30.69
C GLN A 213 41.09 -31.81 -29.75
N CYS A 214 40.90 -32.04 -28.46
CA CYS A 214 42.01 -32.20 -27.51
C CYS A 214 42.88 -33.44 -27.81
N ARG A 215 42.29 -34.57 -28.22
CA ARG A 215 43.04 -35.77 -28.62
C ARG A 215 43.84 -35.56 -29.91
N GLU A 216 43.28 -34.83 -30.87
CA GLU A 216 43.94 -34.48 -32.14
C GLU A 216 45.12 -33.53 -31.90
N LEU A 217 44.94 -32.46 -31.13
CA LEU A 217 46.03 -31.55 -30.73
C LEU A 217 47.11 -32.26 -29.90
N GLN A 218 46.74 -33.17 -29.00
CA GLN A 218 47.69 -33.97 -28.23
C GLN A 218 48.53 -34.91 -29.13
N SER A 219 47.91 -35.45 -30.20
CA SER A 219 48.60 -36.24 -31.22
C SER A 219 49.58 -35.38 -32.03
N GLU A 220 49.17 -34.19 -32.45
CA GLU A 220 50.04 -33.23 -33.15
C GLU A 220 51.24 -32.82 -32.29
N VAL A 221 51.03 -32.47 -31.02
CA VAL A 221 52.11 -32.14 -30.06
C VAL A 221 53.10 -33.31 -29.91
N ASN A 222 52.62 -34.55 -29.86
CA ASN A 222 53.48 -35.73 -29.79
C ASN A 222 54.30 -35.92 -31.09
N SER A 223 53.67 -35.71 -32.25
CA SER A 223 54.32 -35.75 -33.57
C SER A 223 55.40 -34.68 -33.72
N LEU A 224 55.10 -33.44 -33.32
CA LEU A 224 56.04 -32.32 -33.32
C LEU A 224 57.23 -32.57 -32.39
N ARG A 225 57.00 -33.09 -31.17
CA ARG A 225 58.07 -33.47 -30.23
C ARG A 225 58.97 -34.60 -30.77
N ALA A 226 58.39 -35.57 -31.46
CA ALA A 226 59.17 -36.64 -32.11
C ALA A 226 60.03 -36.08 -33.26
N ARG A 227 59.49 -35.12 -34.04
CA ARG A 227 60.21 -34.42 -35.10
C ARG A 227 61.34 -33.53 -34.56
N GLU A 228 61.08 -32.80 -33.48
CA GLU A 228 62.07 -32.00 -32.75
C GLU A 228 63.23 -32.88 -32.26
N SER A 229 62.91 -33.99 -31.60
CA SER A 229 63.91 -34.97 -31.12
C SER A 229 64.77 -35.54 -32.26
N SER A 230 64.14 -35.84 -33.40
CA SER A 230 64.85 -36.32 -34.61
C SER A 230 65.76 -35.26 -35.23
N LEU A 231 65.31 -34.00 -35.29
CA LEU A 231 66.11 -32.88 -35.77
C LEU A 231 67.28 -32.55 -34.82
N GLN A 232 67.07 -32.64 -33.51
CA GLN A 232 68.13 -32.45 -32.51
C GLN A 232 69.21 -33.54 -32.60
N ALA A 233 68.82 -34.81 -32.78
CA ALA A 233 69.75 -35.91 -33.03
C ALA A 233 70.51 -35.75 -34.36
N GLN A 234 69.85 -35.28 -35.42
CA GLN A 234 70.50 -34.95 -36.69
C GLN A 234 71.49 -33.80 -36.56
N LEU A 235 71.16 -32.75 -35.78
CA LEU A 235 72.06 -31.63 -35.51
C LEU A 235 73.34 -32.10 -34.79
N GLN A 236 73.19 -32.89 -33.72
CA GLN A 236 74.35 -33.44 -32.99
C GLN A 236 75.20 -34.36 -33.88
N ALA A 237 74.57 -35.13 -34.78
CA ALA A 237 75.27 -35.98 -35.75
C ALA A 237 76.02 -35.16 -36.82
N THR A 238 75.51 -34.00 -37.25
CA THR A 238 76.24 -33.13 -38.19
C THR A 238 77.33 -32.30 -37.51
N GLU A 239 77.10 -31.78 -36.31
CA GLU A 239 78.12 -31.05 -35.53
C GLU A 239 79.31 -31.94 -35.17
N SER A 240 79.07 -33.15 -34.67
CA SER A 240 80.14 -34.10 -34.38
C SER A 240 80.92 -34.50 -35.64
N ARG A 241 80.22 -34.79 -36.75
CA ARG A 241 80.86 -35.15 -38.02
C ARG A 241 81.69 -34.01 -38.62
N VAL A 242 81.16 -32.78 -38.71
CA VAL A 242 81.88 -31.63 -39.28
C VAL A 242 83.13 -31.29 -38.47
N ASN A 243 83.09 -31.46 -37.15
CA ASN A 243 84.28 -31.29 -36.30
C ASN A 243 85.30 -32.41 -36.54
N MET A 244 84.90 -33.68 -36.56
CA MET A 244 85.81 -34.81 -36.78
C MET A 244 86.45 -34.79 -38.17
N ASP A 245 85.66 -34.63 -39.24
CA ASP A 245 86.14 -34.62 -40.63
C ASP A 245 87.20 -33.49 -40.82
N LYS A 246 86.97 -32.32 -40.22
CA LYS A 246 87.88 -31.17 -40.28
C LYS A 246 89.13 -31.33 -39.39
N ILE A 247 89.03 -32.00 -38.24
CA ILE A 247 90.20 -32.34 -37.42
C ILE A 247 91.10 -33.31 -38.18
N CYS A 248 90.54 -34.37 -38.77
CA CYS A 248 91.30 -35.33 -39.57
C CYS A 248 91.98 -34.68 -40.80
N GLU A 249 91.31 -33.74 -41.48
CA GLU A 249 91.92 -32.98 -42.59
C GLU A 249 93.12 -32.14 -42.14
N LEU A 250 93.02 -31.48 -40.98
CA LEU A 250 94.10 -30.67 -40.41
C LEU A 250 95.26 -31.54 -39.91
N GLU A 251 94.98 -32.68 -39.26
CA GLU A 251 96.00 -33.65 -38.85
C GLU A 251 96.76 -34.22 -40.06
N LEU A 252 96.05 -34.59 -41.13
CA LEU A 252 96.67 -35.06 -42.37
C LEU A 252 97.61 -34.01 -42.98
N LYS A 253 97.18 -32.75 -43.06
CA LYS A 253 98.01 -31.63 -43.53
C LYS A 253 99.24 -31.40 -42.64
N ILE A 254 99.09 -31.53 -41.31
CA ILE A 254 100.22 -31.43 -40.38
C ILE A 254 101.23 -32.57 -40.59
N GLN A 255 100.78 -33.80 -40.86
CA GLN A 255 101.69 -34.92 -41.16
C GLN A 255 102.35 -34.79 -42.55
N GLN A 256 101.63 -34.28 -43.55
CA GLN A 256 102.21 -33.93 -44.85
C GLN A 256 103.32 -32.88 -44.68
N HIS A 257 103.03 -31.75 -44.03
CA HIS A 257 104.02 -30.68 -43.82
C HIS A 257 105.23 -31.16 -43.00
N LYS A 258 105.07 -32.07 -42.03
CA LYS A 258 106.19 -32.70 -41.31
C LYS A 258 107.08 -33.54 -42.25
N THR A 259 106.46 -34.32 -43.14
CA THR A 259 107.16 -35.17 -44.11
C THR A 259 107.91 -34.33 -45.14
N GLU A 260 107.29 -33.25 -45.62
CA GLU A 260 107.91 -32.27 -46.52
C GLU A 260 109.09 -31.54 -45.86
N ASN A 261 108.94 -31.06 -44.63
CA ASN A 261 110.04 -30.44 -43.88
C ASN A 261 111.21 -31.42 -43.65
N HIS A 262 110.93 -32.69 -43.33
CA HIS A 262 112.00 -33.68 -43.16
C HIS A 262 112.71 -34.00 -44.49
N SER A 263 111.97 -34.07 -45.60
CA SER A 263 112.55 -34.22 -46.95
C SER A 263 113.45 -33.03 -47.31
N LEU A 264 113.00 -31.80 -47.06
CA LEU A 264 113.80 -30.59 -47.29
C LEU A 264 115.04 -30.53 -46.39
N GLN A 265 114.93 -30.97 -45.12
CA GLN A 265 116.06 -31.04 -44.20
C GLN A 265 117.12 -32.06 -44.66
N ASN A 266 116.70 -33.22 -45.17
CA ASN A 266 117.61 -34.20 -45.75
C ASN A 266 118.27 -33.68 -47.04
N GLN A 267 117.52 -32.99 -47.90
CA GLN A 267 118.07 -32.33 -49.10
C GLN A 267 119.11 -31.25 -48.77
N LEU A 268 118.94 -30.51 -47.66
CA LEU A 268 119.95 -29.56 -47.18
C LEU A 268 121.23 -30.29 -46.73
N ILE A 269 121.11 -31.38 -45.97
CA ILE A 269 122.26 -32.20 -45.55
C ILE A 269 123.01 -32.78 -46.77
N ASP A 270 122.29 -33.29 -47.78
CA ASP A 270 122.88 -33.75 -49.04
C ASP A 270 123.60 -32.62 -49.80
N LYS A 271 123.12 -31.38 -49.70
CA LYS A 271 123.74 -30.21 -50.32
C LYS A 271 124.97 -29.73 -49.56
N ASP A 272 124.94 -29.71 -48.24
CA ASP A 272 126.10 -29.39 -47.41
C ASP A 272 127.23 -30.42 -47.64
N PHE A 273 126.89 -31.71 -47.75
CA PHE A 273 127.84 -32.77 -48.10
C PHE A 273 128.39 -32.63 -49.54
N GLN A 274 127.57 -32.20 -50.51
CA GLN A 274 128.04 -31.87 -51.86
C GLN A 274 128.98 -30.65 -51.88
N LEU A 275 128.73 -29.64 -51.05
CA LEU A 275 129.61 -28.47 -50.88
C LEU A 275 130.93 -28.86 -50.21
N GLU A 276 130.91 -29.68 -49.16
CA GLU A 276 132.13 -30.22 -48.54
C GLU A 276 132.95 -31.06 -49.53
N GLN A 277 132.31 -31.87 -50.36
CA GLN A 277 133.01 -32.57 -51.44
C GLN A 277 133.64 -31.59 -52.44
N LEU A 278 132.91 -30.56 -52.87
CA LEU A 278 133.44 -29.54 -53.79
C LEU A 278 134.64 -28.80 -53.20
N ASP A 279 134.63 -28.42 -51.92
CA ASP A 279 135.78 -27.82 -51.24
C ASP A 279 136.96 -28.81 -51.15
N ASN A 280 136.70 -30.10 -50.93
CA ASN A 280 137.75 -31.12 -50.97
C ASN A 280 138.26 -31.43 -52.39
N TYR A 281 137.46 -31.20 -53.44
CA TYR A 281 137.95 -31.19 -54.83
C TYR A 281 138.75 -29.92 -55.14
N ARG A 282 138.32 -28.76 -54.63
CA ARG A 282 138.99 -27.47 -54.80
C ARG A 282 140.37 -27.49 -54.16
N ARG A 283 140.49 -27.88 -52.89
CA ARG A 283 141.80 -28.07 -52.23
C ARG A 283 142.70 -29.03 -53.01
N ARG A 284 142.16 -30.13 -53.56
CA ARG A 284 142.92 -31.06 -54.42
C ARG A 284 143.29 -30.45 -55.77
N ALA A 285 142.50 -29.54 -56.31
CA ALA A 285 142.84 -28.75 -57.49
C ALA A 285 143.97 -27.77 -57.18
N ASP A 286 143.89 -27.02 -56.07
CA ASP A 286 144.94 -26.10 -55.60
C ASP A 286 146.26 -26.85 -55.31
N ASP A 287 146.17 -28.02 -54.68
CA ASP A 287 147.28 -28.98 -54.48
C ASP A 287 147.84 -29.54 -55.79
N SER A 288 147.04 -29.59 -56.85
CA SER A 288 147.47 -30.03 -58.17
C SER A 288 148.05 -28.88 -59.00
N GLU A 289 147.53 -27.67 -58.85
CA GLU A 289 148.04 -26.45 -59.49
C GLU A 289 149.41 -26.09 -58.93
N THR A 290 149.61 -26.17 -57.62
CA THR A 290 150.95 -26.01 -57.01
C THR A 290 151.95 -27.06 -57.49
N LYS A 291 151.54 -28.33 -57.64
CA LYS A 291 152.37 -29.38 -58.27
C LYS A 291 152.59 -29.14 -59.77
N VAL A 292 151.60 -28.64 -60.50
CA VAL A 292 151.73 -28.27 -61.92
C VAL A 292 152.65 -27.05 -62.09
N LEU A 293 152.64 -26.07 -61.18
CA LEU A 293 153.56 -24.94 -61.19
C LEU A 293 155.00 -25.40 -60.89
N GLN A 294 155.19 -26.34 -59.95
CA GLN A 294 156.49 -26.97 -59.72
C GLN A 294 156.96 -27.75 -60.95
N HIS A 295 156.13 -28.62 -61.51
CA HIS A 295 156.44 -29.35 -62.74
C HIS A 295 156.57 -28.43 -63.96
N GLN A 296 155.92 -27.27 -64.01
CA GLN A 296 156.09 -26.29 -65.08
C GLN A 296 157.43 -25.56 -64.94
N ALA A 297 157.94 -25.34 -63.73
CA ALA A 297 159.31 -24.86 -63.53
C ALA A 297 160.34 -25.92 -64.00
N GLU A 298 160.12 -27.20 -63.69
CA GLU A 298 160.93 -28.32 -64.18
C GLU A 298 160.83 -28.46 -65.71
N ILE A 299 159.63 -28.34 -66.28
CA ILE A 299 159.38 -28.35 -67.73
C ILE A 299 160.02 -27.14 -68.39
N ASN A 300 160.02 -25.93 -67.83
CA ASN A 300 160.70 -24.77 -68.41
C ASN A 300 162.23 -25.00 -68.54
N VAL A 301 162.83 -25.73 -67.58
CA VAL A 301 164.24 -26.17 -67.60
C VAL A 301 164.51 -27.30 -68.61
N LEU A 302 163.46 -28.02 -69.04
CA LEU A 302 163.52 -29.04 -70.10
C LEU A 302 163.15 -28.47 -71.49
N GLN A 303 162.23 -27.51 -71.58
CA GLN A 303 161.84 -26.82 -72.81
C GLN A 303 162.98 -25.96 -73.34
N THR A 304 163.77 -25.31 -72.48
CA THR A 304 165.03 -24.67 -72.88
C THR A 304 166.05 -25.65 -73.51
N LYS A 305 165.88 -26.97 -73.35
CA LYS A 305 166.65 -28.01 -74.06
C LYS A 305 165.92 -28.62 -75.26
N LEU A 306 164.61 -28.41 -75.40
CA LEU A 306 163.76 -29.02 -76.43
C LEU A 306 163.35 -28.05 -77.56
N SER A 307 163.52 -26.73 -77.37
CA SER A 307 163.20 -25.67 -78.36
C SER A 307 164.01 -25.72 -79.68
N SER A 308 164.78 -26.78 -79.93
CA SER A 308 165.54 -27.01 -81.16
C SER A 308 164.79 -27.81 -82.24
N TYR A 309 163.68 -28.48 -81.90
CA TYR A 309 162.90 -29.30 -82.84
C TYR A 309 161.38 -29.22 -82.59
N SER A 310 160.68 -28.42 -83.39
CA SER A 310 159.22 -28.55 -83.61
C SER A 310 158.88 -28.37 -85.08
N CYS A 311 157.84 -29.06 -85.56
CA CYS A 311 157.51 -29.15 -86.99
C CYS A 311 156.10 -28.61 -87.26
N ASN A 312 155.99 -27.60 -88.11
CA ASN A 312 154.75 -26.89 -88.45
C ASN A 312 153.57 -27.79 -88.88
N LYS A 313 153.83 -29.04 -89.28
CA LYS A 313 152.79 -30.00 -89.68
C LYS A 313 151.98 -30.56 -88.49
N CYS A 314 152.51 -30.50 -87.27
CA CYS A 314 151.77 -30.86 -86.06
C CYS A 314 150.68 -29.82 -85.75
N ASN A 315 151.06 -28.54 -85.72
CA ASN A 315 150.18 -27.40 -85.43
C ASN A 315 148.93 -27.40 -86.33
N VAL A 316 149.08 -27.66 -87.64
CA VAL A 316 147.95 -27.71 -88.60
C VAL A 316 146.98 -28.87 -88.32
N LEU A 317 147.46 -29.98 -87.75
CA LEU A 317 146.58 -31.09 -87.33
C LEU A 317 145.88 -30.78 -85.99
N GLU A 318 146.56 -30.09 -85.07
CA GLU A 318 145.98 -29.61 -83.81
C GLU A 318 144.88 -28.57 -84.05
N GLU A 319 145.10 -27.60 -84.94
CA GLU A 319 144.09 -26.64 -85.39
C GLU A 319 142.84 -27.34 -85.96
N LYS A 320 143.03 -28.35 -86.82
CA LYS A 320 141.91 -29.10 -87.42
C LYS A 320 141.19 -29.99 -86.42
N LEU A 321 141.90 -30.56 -85.43
CA LEU A 321 141.28 -31.31 -84.34
C LEU A 321 140.46 -30.39 -83.41
N ALA A 322 140.96 -29.19 -83.12
CA ALA A 322 140.24 -28.18 -82.35
C ALA A 322 138.97 -27.69 -83.08
N GLU A 323 139.05 -27.44 -84.39
CA GLU A 323 137.89 -27.07 -85.21
C GLU A 323 136.80 -28.15 -85.21
N ILE A 324 137.19 -29.43 -85.38
CA ILE A 324 136.26 -30.57 -85.33
C ILE A 324 135.62 -30.70 -83.93
N THR A 325 136.40 -30.53 -82.86
CA THR A 325 135.90 -30.56 -81.47
C THR A 325 134.86 -29.47 -81.23
N GLN A 326 135.14 -28.23 -81.63
CA GLN A 326 134.20 -27.11 -81.50
C GLN A 326 132.92 -27.30 -82.33
N LEU A 327 132.99 -27.96 -83.49
CA LEU A 327 131.81 -28.30 -84.29
C LEU A 327 130.97 -29.38 -83.59
N TYR A 328 131.61 -30.40 -83.00
CA TYR A 328 130.94 -31.45 -82.24
C TYR A 328 130.24 -30.90 -80.97
N GLU A 329 130.91 -30.01 -80.24
CA GLU A 329 130.33 -29.27 -79.11
C GLU A 329 129.10 -28.43 -79.53
N LYS A 330 129.19 -27.68 -80.64
CA LYS A 330 128.06 -26.90 -81.17
C LYS A 330 126.87 -27.79 -81.55
N VAL A 331 127.10 -28.96 -82.12
CA VAL A 331 126.04 -29.94 -82.44
C VAL A 331 125.41 -30.50 -81.15
N ASN A 332 126.21 -30.86 -80.15
CA ASN A 332 125.70 -31.36 -78.87
C ASN A 332 124.91 -30.29 -78.09
N LEU A 333 125.37 -29.04 -78.10
CA LEU A 333 124.63 -27.91 -77.53
C LEU A 333 123.33 -27.62 -78.29
N GLY A 334 123.34 -27.73 -79.63
CA GLY A 334 122.13 -27.62 -80.45
C GLY A 334 121.11 -28.71 -80.13
N ARG A 335 121.57 -29.96 -80.00
CA ARG A 335 120.73 -31.09 -79.59
C ARG A 335 120.17 -30.90 -78.18
N SER A 336 121.00 -30.57 -77.20
CA SER A 336 120.58 -30.33 -75.81
C SER A 336 119.51 -29.21 -75.71
N ARG A 337 119.65 -28.14 -76.49
CA ARG A 337 118.62 -27.10 -76.62
C ARG A 337 117.31 -27.61 -77.25
N SER A 338 117.39 -28.47 -78.27
CA SER A 338 116.21 -29.10 -78.88
C SER A 338 115.50 -30.03 -77.90
N ASP A 339 116.26 -30.88 -77.18
CA ASP A 339 115.72 -31.82 -76.19
C ASP A 339 115.07 -31.04 -75.01
N SER A 340 115.66 -29.90 -74.60
CA SER A 340 115.07 -29.00 -73.60
C SER A 340 113.75 -28.37 -74.07
N LEU A 341 113.69 -27.90 -75.32
CA LEU A 341 112.48 -27.30 -75.90
C LEU A 341 111.34 -28.34 -76.07
N ILE A 342 111.70 -29.60 -76.36
CA ILE A 342 110.75 -30.72 -76.38
C ILE A 342 110.21 -31.00 -74.97
N ALA A 343 111.05 -30.97 -73.93
CA ALA A 343 110.59 -31.12 -72.55
C ALA A 343 109.68 -29.96 -72.10
N GLU A 344 110.03 -28.71 -72.45
CA GLU A 344 109.23 -27.52 -72.15
C GLU A 344 107.85 -27.58 -72.81
N THR A 345 107.79 -27.88 -74.11
CA THR A 345 106.52 -28.01 -74.85
C THR A 345 105.68 -29.21 -74.40
N GLN A 346 106.29 -30.27 -73.88
CA GLN A 346 105.57 -31.36 -73.21
C GLN A 346 104.98 -30.95 -71.86
N SER A 347 105.69 -30.13 -71.05
CA SER A 347 105.14 -29.54 -69.81
C SER A 347 103.92 -28.66 -70.11
N GLN A 348 104.08 -27.71 -71.04
CA GLN A 348 103.01 -26.81 -71.47
C GLN A 348 101.78 -27.58 -72.00
N LEU A 349 101.99 -28.70 -72.71
CA LEU A 349 100.89 -29.56 -73.15
C LEU A 349 100.18 -30.26 -71.97
N GLY A 350 100.91 -30.70 -70.95
CA GLY A 350 100.34 -31.25 -69.72
C GLY A 350 99.54 -30.22 -68.90
N GLU A 351 100.05 -29.00 -68.79
CA GLU A 351 99.37 -27.86 -68.18
C GLU A 351 98.07 -27.53 -68.93
N LEU A 352 98.10 -27.46 -70.26
CA LEU A 352 96.90 -27.24 -71.08
C LEU A 352 95.88 -28.38 -70.96
N GLN A 353 96.30 -29.63 -70.83
CA GLN A 353 95.40 -30.75 -70.56
C GLN A 353 94.75 -30.63 -69.17
N THR A 354 95.51 -30.21 -68.16
CA THR A 354 94.99 -29.96 -66.79
C THR A 354 93.98 -28.81 -66.77
N ILE A 355 94.30 -27.69 -67.44
CA ILE A 355 93.39 -26.54 -67.59
C ILE A 355 92.11 -26.96 -68.33
N LYS A 356 92.21 -27.79 -69.37
CA LYS A 356 91.04 -28.32 -70.09
C LYS A 356 90.14 -29.19 -69.19
N GLN A 357 90.72 -30.04 -68.34
CA GLN A 357 89.96 -30.85 -67.38
C GLN A 357 89.28 -29.96 -66.32
N GLN A 358 89.98 -28.96 -65.79
CA GLN A 358 89.41 -27.99 -64.85
C GLN A 358 88.28 -27.18 -65.49
N TYR A 359 88.41 -26.78 -66.76
CA TYR A 359 87.36 -26.07 -67.50
C TYR A 359 86.10 -26.93 -67.62
N VAL A 360 86.22 -28.19 -68.06
CA VAL A 360 85.07 -29.11 -68.17
C VAL A 360 84.39 -29.30 -66.81
N ALA A 361 85.15 -29.60 -65.76
CA ALA A 361 84.59 -29.75 -64.40
C ALA A 361 83.94 -28.46 -63.87
N SER A 362 84.41 -27.28 -64.30
CA SER A 362 83.76 -26.00 -63.97
C SER A 362 82.46 -25.79 -64.76
N GLN A 363 82.40 -26.25 -66.02
CA GLN A 363 81.22 -26.18 -66.88
C GLN A 363 80.11 -27.12 -66.37
N ASP A 364 80.44 -28.37 -66.05
CA ASP A 364 79.49 -29.35 -65.46
C ASP A 364 78.86 -28.77 -64.17
N ARG A 365 79.68 -28.09 -63.35
CA ARG A 365 79.23 -27.43 -62.11
C ARG A 365 78.33 -26.22 -62.37
N VAL A 366 78.54 -25.47 -63.46
CA VAL A 366 77.63 -24.38 -63.87
C VAL A 366 76.29 -24.94 -64.36
N ASP A 367 76.31 -26.02 -65.16
CA ASP A 367 75.10 -26.68 -65.63
C ASP A 367 74.25 -27.25 -64.47
N ASP A 368 74.89 -27.83 -63.46
CA ASP A 368 74.18 -28.28 -62.25
C ASP A 368 73.62 -27.12 -61.41
N LEU A 369 74.34 -25.99 -61.31
CA LEU A 369 73.81 -24.77 -60.68
C LEU A 369 72.64 -24.16 -61.48
N MET A 370 72.63 -24.28 -62.81
CA MET A 370 71.49 -23.89 -63.65
C MET A 370 70.28 -24.81 -63.42
N LYS A 371 70.48 -26.14 -63.40
CA LYS A 371 69.44 -27.13 -63.05
C LYS A 371 68.88 -26.89 -61.64
N GLN A 372 69.72 -26.50 -60.69
CA GLN A 372 69.29 -26.16 -59.34
C GLN A 372 68.48 -24.85 -59.29
N ASN A 373 68.90 -23.81 -60.02
CA ASN A 373 68.15 -22.56 -60.12
C ASN A 373 66.75 -22.76 -60.73
N LEU A 374 66.64 -23.54 -61.82
CA LEU A 374 65.34 -23.87 -62.42
C LEU A 374 64.39 -24.54 -61.40
N LYS A 375 64.87 -25.56 -60.67
CA LYS A 375 64.12 -26.25 -59.61
C LYS A 375 63.78 -25.37 -58.39
N LEU A 376 64.55 -24.32 -58.14
CA LEU A 376 64.21 -23.32 -57.12
C LEU A 376 63.14 -22.36 -57.64
N ASN A 377 63.21 -21.95 -58.90
CA ASN A 377 62.22 -21.08 -59.54
C ASN A 377 60.84 -21.75 -59.64
N GLU A 378 60.80 -23.04 -60.00
CA GLU A 378 59.59 -23.88 -59.95
C GLU A 378 58.96 -23.90 -58.55
N LYS A 379 59.77 -24.06 -57.50
CA LYS A 379 59.30 -24.03 -56.10
C LYS A 379 58.86 -22.64 -55.63
N VAL A 380 59.43 -21.58 -56.18
CA VAL A 380 58.99 -20.21 -55.91
C VAL A 380 57.60 -20.00 -56.50
N THR A 381 57.36 -20.35 -57.77
CA THR A 381 56.03 -20.17 -58.39
C THR A 381 54.96 -21.08 -57.77
N GLU A 382 55.30 -22.32 -57.39
CA GLU A 382 54.43 -23.17 -56.56
C GLU A 382 54.03 -22.49 -55.24
N LYS A 383 54.98 -21.79 -54.59
CA LYS A 383 54.73 -21.10 -53.32
C LYS A 383 53.97 -19.79 -53.49
N GLU A 384 54.18 -19.06 -54.58
CA GLU A 384 53.38 -17.89 -54.95
C GLU A 384 51.92 -18.26 -55.19
N ILE A 385 51.65 -19.39 -55.88
CA ILE A 385 50.30 -19.93 -56.06
C ILE A 385 49.67 -20.33 -54.72
N GLN A 386 50.42 -21.00 -53.83
CA GLN A 386 49.93 -21.35 -52.49
C GLN A 386 49.60 -20.10 -51.65
N VAL A 387 50.42 -19.05 -51.71
CA VAL A 387 50.16 -17.77 -51.04
C VAL A 387 48.95 -17.05 -51.65
N ALA A 388 48.75 -17.09 -52.96
CA ALA A 388 47.57 -16.54 -53.62
C ALA A 388 46.28 -17.25 -53.19
N ASN A 389 46.29 -18.58 -53.10
CA ASN A 389 45.15 -19.38 -52.64
C ASN A 389 44.82 -19.08 -51.17
N LEU A 390 45.81 -19.14 -50.27
CA LEU A 390 45.62 -18.81 -48.85
C LEU A 390 45.10 -17.38 -48.64
N LYS A 391 45.51 -16.43 -49.50
CA LYS A 391 44.99 -15.05 -49.46
C LYS A 391 43.53 -14.95 -49.91
N ALA A 392 43.10 -15.76 -50.89
CA ALA A 392 41.71 -15.84 -51.31
C ALA A 392 40.83 -16.50 -50.24
N GLU A 393 41.32 -17.58 -49.60
CA GLU A 393 40.65 -18.22 -48.45
C GLU A 393 40.51 -17.25 -47.26
N LEU A 394 41.57 -16.51 -46.92
CA LEU A 394 41.53 -15.48 -45.89
C LEU A 394 40.50 -14.37 -46.20
N GLN A 395 40.39 -13.95 -47.47
CA GLN A 395 39.35 -13.00 -47.88
C GLN A 395 37.94 -13.59 -47.74
N LYS A 396 37.73 -14.86 -48.16
CA LYS A 396 36.45 -15.56 -48.04
C LYS A 396 36.00 -15.68 -46.58
N SER A 397 36.88 -16.13 -45.69
CA SER A 397 36.56 -16.20 -44.25
C SER A 397 36.42 -14.82 -43.60
N SER A 398 37.08 -13.78 -44.12
CA SER A 398 36.84 -12.40 -43.69
C SER A 398 35.47 -11.87 -44.10
N THR A 399 34.93 -12.29 -45.25
CA THR A 399 33.54 -11.97 -45.64
C THR A 399 32.53 -12.78 -44.83
N GLU A 400 32.75 -14.09 -44.65
CA GLU A 400 31.88 -14.95 -43.84
C GLU A 400 31.77 -14.45 -42.38
N LEU A 401 32.87 -13.99 -41.79
CA LEU A 401 32.89 -13.41 -40.44
C LEU A 401 32.17 -12.05 -40.37
N ALA A 402 32.21 -11.25 -41.45
CA ALA A 402 31.43 -10.02 -41.53
C ALA A 402 29.91 -10.30 -41.64
N ASP A 403 29.53 -11.31 -42.43
CA ASP A 403 28.14 -11.73 -42.59
C ASP A 403 27.57 -12.34 -41.30
N LEU A 404 28.31 -13.23 -40.62
CA LEU A 404 27.93 -13.74 -39.30
C LEU A 404 27.77 -12.60 -38.28
N LYS A 405 28.66 -11.59 -38.30
CA LYS A 405 28.54 -10.43 -37.42
C LYS A 405 27.30 -9.59 -37.73
N SER A 406 26.92 -9.47 -39.01
CA SER A 406 25.69 -8.82 -39.44
C SER A 406 24.45 -9.58 -38.93
N GLN A 407 24.42 -10.91 -39.11
CA GLN A 407 23.35 -11.78 -38.62
C GLN A 407 23.22 -11.74 -37.08
N HIS A 408 24.35 -11.75 -36.37
CA HIS A 408 24.35 -11.62 -34.90
C HIS A 408 23.77 -10.29 -34.44
N ASN A 409 24.13 -9.17 -35.09
CA ASN A 409 23.55 -7.85 -34.78
C ASN A 409 22.03 -7.81 -35.03
N ALA A 410 21.54 -8.46 -36.10
CA ALA A 410 20.11 -8.57 -36.38
C ALA A 410 19.38 -9.40 -35.30
N LEU A 411 19.88 -10.59 -34.96
CA LEU A 411 19.32 -11.43 -33.89
C LEU A 411 19.34 -10.75 -32.52
N MET A 412 20.37 -9.93 -32.23
CA MET A 412 20.41 -9.12 -31.01
C MET A 412 19.36 -8.00 -31.02
N SER A 413 19.12 -7.35 -32.17
CA SER A 413 18.01 -6.39 -32.34
C SER A 413 16.67 -7.08 -32.08
N ASP A 414 16.40 -8.20 -32.75
CA ASP A 414 15.12 -8.93 -32.63
C ASP A 414 14.91 -9.45 -31.20
N SER A 415 15.97 -9.91 -30.53
CA SER A 415 15.95 -10.26 -29.11
C SER A 415 15.59 -9.08 -28.21
N THR A 416 16.14 -7.88 -28.46
CA THR A 416 15.74 -6.68 -27.71
C THR A 416 14.30 -6.22 -27.99
N GLN A 417 13.80 -6.40 -29.22
CA GLN A 417 12.39 -6.13 -29.55
C GLN A 417 11.46 -7.13 -28.88
N HIS A 418 11.76 -8.43 -28.92
CA HIS A 418 11.01 -9.47 -28.20
C HIS A 418 11.01 -9.23 -26.68
N ARG A 419 12.13 -8.76 -26.11
CA ARG A 419 12.19 -8.35 -24.71
C ARG A 419 11.26 -7.17 -24.41
N GLN A 420 11.29 -6.10 -25.22
CA GLN A 420 10.41 -4.95 -25.05
C GLN A 420 8.92 -5.31 -25.21
N LEU A 421 8.59 -6.20 -26.15
CA LEU A 421 7.24 -6.74 -26.30
C LEU A 421 6.82 -7.56 -25.08
N SER A 422 7.70 -8.41 -24.54
CA SER A 422 7.45 -9.19 -23.33
C SER A 422 7.27 -8.29 -22.09
N GLU A 423 8.09 -7.27 -21.93
CA GLU A 423 7.97 -6.27 -20.85
C GLU A 423 6.66 -5.47 -20.97
N SER A 424 6.25 -5.10 -22.20
CA SER A 424 4.94 -4.45 -22.45
C SER A 424 3.76 -5.36 -22.13
N ILE A 425 3.80 -6.63 -22.57
CA ILE A 425 2.75 -7.62 -22.31
C ILE A 425 2.64 -7.88 -20.81
N HIS A 426 3.76 -7.93 -20.07
CA HIS A 426 3.74 -8.11 -18.62
C HIS A 426 3.11 -6.92 -17.90
N VAL A 427 3.42 -5.69 -18.33
CA VAL A 427 2.79 -4.45 -17.82
C VAL A 427 1.29 -4.40 -18.11
N ASP A 428 0.84 -4.86 -19.28
CA ASP A 428 -0.60 -4.93 -19.59
C ASP A 428 -1.31 -6.06 -18.85
N LEU A 429 -0.65 -7.21 -18.62
CA LEU A 429 -1.17 -8.31 -17.80
C LEU A 429 -1.34 -7.86 -16.34
N GLN A 430 -0.38 -7.11 -15.78
CA GLN A 430 -0.51 -6.53 -14.44
C GLN A 430 -1.74 -5.60 -14.33
N LYS A 431 -2.00 -4.73 -15.33
CA LYS A 431 -3.22 -3.89 -15.35
C LYS A 431 -4.50 -4.73 -15.41
N VAL A 432 -4.49 -5.87 -16.10
CA VAL A 432 -5.61 -6.80 -16.15
C VAL A 432 -5.82 -7.49 -14.79
N GLU A 433 -4.76 -7.84 -14.06
CA GLU A 433 -4.87 -8.34 -12.69
C GLU A 433 -5.36 -7.26 -11.70
N GLU A 434 -4.86 -6.03 -11.79
CA GLU A 434 -5.31 -4.90 -10.96
C GLU A 434 -6.81 -4.60 -11.19
N THR A 435 -7.25 -4.53 -12.46
CA THR A 435 -8.66 -4.31 -12.79
C THR A 435 -9.56 -5.50 -12.44
N ARG A 436 -9.06 -6.74 -12.57
CA ARG A 436 -9.73 -7.95 -12.04
C ARG A 436 -9.92 -7.84 -10.53
N ASN A 437 -8.88 -7.47 -9.78
CA ASN A 437 -8.91 -7.36 -8.33
C ASN A 437 -9.88 -6.24 -7.87
N GLU A 438 -9.92 -5.11 -8.58
CA GLU A 438 -10.95 -4.09 -8.38
C GLU A 438 -12.37 -4.62 -8.61
N LEU A 439 -12.60 -5.38 -9.69
CA LEU A 439 -13.91 -5.96 -10.00
C LEU A 439 -14.32 -7.00 -8.96
N GLN A 440 -13.40 -7.85 -8.51
CA GLN A 440 -13.63 -8.83 -7.44
C GLN A 440 -13.99 -8.13 -6.12
N ALA A 441 -13.29 -7.03 -5.77
CA ALA A 441 -13.62 -6.20 -4.61
C ALA A 441 -14.99 -5.49 -4.74
N LYS A 442 -15.39 -5.09 -5.95
CA LYS A 442 -16.72 -4.53 -6.23
C LYS A 442 -17.81 -5.60 -6.08
N CYS A 443 -17.60 -6.83 -6.58
CA CYS A 443 -18.51 -7.96 -6.38
C CYS A 443 -18.69 -8.30 -4.89
N ILE A 444 -17.61 -8.43 -4.11
CA ILE A 444 -17.68 -8.69 -2.66
C ILE A 444 -18.48 -7.61 -1.92
N ASN A 445 -18.33 -6.34 -2.30
CA ASN A 445 -19.12 -5.23 -1.73
C ASN A 445 -20.60 -5.26 -2.16
N LEU A 446 -20.91 -5.70 -3.38
CA LEU A 446 -22.29 -5.89 -3.84
C LEU A 446 -22.97 -7.08 -3.14
N ASP A 447 -22.27 -8.20 -2.94
CA ASP A 447 -22.77 -9.34 -2.17
C ASP A 447 -23.00 -8.97 -0.70
N LYS A 448 -22.13 -8.17 -0.11
CA LYS A 448 -22.33 -7.61 1.23
C LYS A 448 -23.60 -6.76 1.30
N LYS A 449 -23.81 -5.85 0.33
CA LYS A 449 -25.04 -5.05 0.23
C LYS A 449 -26.29 -5.89 -0.02
N ASN A 450 -26.21 -6.94 -0.82
CA ASN A 450 -27.32 -7.87 -1.03
C ASN A 450 -27.68 -8.59 0.29
N LYS A 451 -26.70 -9.06 1.06
CA LYS A 451 -26.94 -9.68 2.39
C LYS A 451 -27.54 -8.68 3.40
N GLU A 452 -27.06 -7.44 3.40
CA GLU A 452 -27.63 -6.34 4.21
C GLU A 452 -29.07 -6.01 3.79
N LEU A 453 -29.39 -6.01 2.50
CA LEU A 453 -30.75 -5.80 1.99
C LEU A 453 -31.68 -6.98 2.29
N THR A 454 -31.23 -8.23 2.14
CA THR A 454 -32.01 -9.43 2.47
C THR A 454 -32.37 -9.45 3.96
N THR A 455 -31.39 -9.22 4.85
CA THR A 455 -31.67 -9.16 6.30
C THR A 455 -32.55 -7.97 6.69
N ALA A 456 -32.49 -6.84 5.97
CA ALA A 456 -33.44 -5.74 6.15
C ALA A 456 -34.86 -6.13 5.69
N ILE A 457 -35.01 -6.84 4.56
CA ILE A 457 -36.30 -7.35 4.06
C ILE A 457 -36.89 -8.38 5.02
N GLU A 458 -36.09 -9.31 5.55
CA GLU A 458 -36.50 -10.28 6.57
C GLU A 458 -36.98 -9.58 7.85
N SER A 459 -36.24 -8.56 8.31
CA SER A 459 -36.62 -7.75 9.48
C SER A 459 -37.95 -7.02 9.26
N ILE A 460 -38.14 -6.39 8.10
CA ILE A 460 -39.40 -5.72 7.71
C ILE A 460 -40.55 -6.72 7.59
N ASN A 461 -40.30 -7.92 7.04
CA ASN A 461 -41.30 -8.98 6.94
C ASN A 461 -41.71 -9.50 8.32
N LYS A 462 -40.75 -9.67 9.25
CA LYS A 462 -41.00 -10.04 10.65
C LYS A 462 -41.79 -8.95 11.38
N GLU A 463 -41.42 -7.69 11.22
CA GLU A 463 -42.16 -6.56 11.82
C GLU A 463 -43.59 -6.47 11.25
N ASN A 464 -43.78 -6.74 9.95
CA ASN A 464 -45.10 -6.81 9.32
C ASN A 464 -45.94 -8.01 9.78
N THR A 465 -45.33 -9.18 10.01
CA THR A 465 -46.07 -10.33 10.59
C THR A 465 -46.43 -10.07 12.04
N ASP A 466 -45.55 -9.45 12.85
CA ASP A 466 -45.85 -9.02 14.22
C ASP A 466 -46.97 -7.97 14.26
N LYS A 467 -46.94 -6.96 13.37
CA LYS A 467 -48.01 -5.97 13.19
C LYS A 467 -49.33 -6.64 12.79
N ARG A 468 -49.30 -7.60 11.85
CA ARG A 468 -50.48 -8.37 11.41
C ARG A 468 -51.03 -9.27 12.52
N GLN A 469 -50.18 -9.87 13.36
CA GLN A 469 -50.61 -10.64 14.53
C GLN A 469 -51.24 -9.73 15.60
N LYS A 470 -50.60 -8.60 15.94
CA LYS A 470 -51.16 -7.61 16.88
C LYS A 470 -52.50 -7.04 16.39
N ALA A 471 -52.62 -6.74 15.11
CA ALA A 471 -53.90 -6.32 14.50
C ALA A 471 -54.96 -7.43 14.56
N LYS A 472 -54.60 -8.70 14.29
CA LYS A 472 -55.52 -9.84 14.41
C LYS A 472 -56.00 -10.03 15.86
N ALA A 473 -55.11 -9.91 16.85
CA ALA A 473 -55.46 -9.97 18.26
C ALA A 473 -56.41 -8.82 18.66
N LEU A 474 -56.11 -7.59 18.26
CA LEU A 474 -56.96 -6.42 18.53
C LEU A 474 -58.35 -6.55 17.89
N VAL A 475 -58.45 -7.03 16.65
CA VAL A 475 -59.72 -7.35 16.00
C VAL A 475 -60.48 -8.44 16.76
N GLN A 476 -59.78 -9.47 17.25
CA GLN A 476 -60.40 -10.55 18.04
C GLN A 476 -60.94 -10.04 19.40
N THR A 477 -60.23 -9.13 20.06
CA THR A 477 -60.72 -8.44 21.28
C THR A 477 -61.96 -7.60 20.98
N LEU A 478 -61.92 -6.75 19.96
CA LEU A 478 -63.05 -5.89 19.56
C LEU A 478 -64.30 -6.70 19.13
N VAL A 479 -64.11 -7.89 18.54
CA VAL A 479 -65.19 -8.84 18.25
C VAL A 479 -65.78 -9.43 19.54
N GLY A 480 -64.94 -9.76 20.53
CA GLY A 480 -65.40 -10.20 21.86
C GLY A 480 -66.23 -9.12 22.57
N GLU A 481 -65.72 -7.89 22.62
CA GLU A 481 -66.43 -6.73 23.19
C GLU A 481 -67.78 -6.48 22.49
N LYS A 482 -67.80 -6.49 21.15
CA LYS A 482 -69.02 -6.38 20.35
C LYS A 482 -70.04 -7.48 20.69
N THR A 483 -69.57 -8.70 20.99
CA THR A 483 -70.46 -9.83 21.33
C THR A 483 -71.08 -9.63 22.71
N SER A 484 -70.27 -9.28 23.72
CA SER A 484 -70.73 -8.92 25.07
C SER A 484 -71.74 -7.76 25.07
N LEU A 485 -71.50 -6.72 24.25
CA LEU A 485 -72.43 -5.59 24.09
C LEU A 485 -73.78 -5.99 23.44
N LEU A 486 -73.78 -6.99 22.55
CA LEU A 486 -75.02 -7.53 21.97
C LEU A 486 -75.80 -8.38 22.98
N GLU A 487 -75.12 -9.13 23.84
CA GLU A 487 -75.73 -9.88 24.94
C GLU A 487 -76.34 -8.94 25.99
N ALA A 488 -75.61 -7.89 26.40
CA ALA A 488 -76.12 -6.84 27.29
C ALA A 488 -77.37 -6.14 26.71
N ARG A 489 -77.36 -5.81 25.40
CA ARG A 489 -78.54 -5.26 24.70
C ARG A 489 -79.72 -6.24 24.71
N SER A 490 -79.49 -7.52 24.50
CA SER A 490 -80.52 -8.57 24.58
C SER A 490 -81.12 -8.67 25.98
N HIS A 491 -80.30 -8.52 27.02
CA HIS A 491 -80.76 -8.55 28.41
C HIS A 491 -81.60 -7.32 28.78
N LEU A 492 -81.24 -6.13 28.29
CA LEU A 492 -82.01 -4.90 28.48
C LEU A 492 -83.35 -4.94 27.74
N GLN A 493 -83.40 -5.52 26.53
CA GLN A 493 -84.65 -5.67 25.77
C GLN A 493 -85.70 -6.49 26.55
N LYS A 494 -85.28 -7.61 27.16
CA LYS A 494 -86.17 -8.45 27.97
C LYS A 494 -86.80 -7.70 29.15
N GLU A 495 -86.05 -6.81 29.79
CA GLU A 495 -86.55 -6.02 30.92
C GLU A 495 -87.55 -4.93 30.46
N VAL A 496 -87.33 -4.32 29.30
CA VAL A 496 -88.31 -3.41 28.68
C VAL A 496 -89.64 -4.12 28.40
N ASP A 497 -89.59 -5.34 27.88
CA ASP A 497 -90.81 -6.11 27.59
C ASP A 497 -91.51 -6.64 28.86
N ARG A 498 -90.75 -6.95 29.92
CA ARG A 498 -91.30 -7.22 31.27
C ARG A 498 -92.08 -6.03 31.83
N LEU A 499 -91.50 -4.83 31.76
CA LEU A 499 -92.13 -3.59 32.25
C LEU A 499 -93.40 -3.22 31.46
N ARG A 500 -93.44 -3.54 30.15
CA ARG A 500 -94.64 -3.35 29.31
C ARG A 500 -95.83 -4.21 29.77
N MET A 501 -95.59 -5.45 30.18
CA MET A 501 -96.65 -6.30 30.75
C MET A 501 -97.18 -5.73 32.08
N GLU A 502 -96.29 -5.23 32.94
CA GLU A 502 -96.65 -4.70 34.26
C GLU A 502 -97.54 -3.44 34.18
N VAL A 503 -97.33 -2.60 33.16
CA VAL A 503 -98.19 -1.43 32.88
C VAL A 503 -99.57 -1.85 32.38
N ASN A 504 -99.66 -2.83 31.48
CA ASN A 504 -100.94 -3.26 30.92
C ASN A 504 -101.88 -3.87 31.97
N GLN A 505 -101.35 -4.59 32.96
CA GLN A 505 -102.17 -5.16 34.05
C GLN A 505 -102.90 -4.06 34.84
N ARG A 506 -102.19 -2.98 35.21
CA ARG A 506 -102.78 -1.88 36.01
C ARG A 506 -103.90 -1.11 35.29
N ASN A 507 -103.95 -1.15 33.97
CA ASN A 507 -105.04 -0.53 33.22
C ASN A 507 -106.34 -1.35 33.35
N VAL A 508 -106.24 -2.68 33.33
CA VAL A 508 -107.40 -3.59 33.52
C VAL A 508 -108.00 -3.41 34.92
N ASP A 509 -107.15 -3.28 35.94
CA ASP A 509 -107.59 -3.14 37.33
C ASP A 509 -108.34 -1.80 37.58
N ASN A 510 -108.00 -0.73 36.84
CA ASN A 510 -108.66 0.58 36.92
C ASN A 510 -110.07 0.58 36.29
N ASP A 511 -110.23 0.03 35.09
CA ASP A 511 -111.54 -0.03 34.39
C ASP A 511 -112.56 -0.86 35.19
N GLN A 512 -112.08 -1.86 35.94
CA GLN A 512 -112.91 -2.68 36.82
C GLN A 512 -113.53 -1.86 37.98
N GLN A 513 -112.82 -0.86 38.52
CA GLN A 513 -113.30 -0.02 39.63
C GLN A 513 -114.28 1.09 39.21
N LEU A 514 -114.14 1.62 37.99
CA LEU A 514 -115.04 2.64 37.45
C LEU A 514 -116.46 2.11 37.18
N LYS A 515 -116.63 0.79 37.11
CA LYS A 515 -117.92 0.16 36.87
C LYS A 515 -118.79 0.07 38.13
N THR A 516 -118.22 -0.41 39.25
CA THR A 516 -118.94 -0.57 40.53
C THR A 516 -119.52 0.74 41.08
N LEU A 517 -118.74 1.83 41.03
CA LEU A 517 -119.19 3.15 41.50
C LEU A 517 -120.42 3.70 40.75
N ARG A 518 -120.67 3.22 39.53
CA ARG A 518 -121.78 3.69 38.68
C ARG A 518 -123.12 3.09 39.07
N ASP A 519 -123.12 1.86 39.56
CA ASP A 519 -124.33 1.14 39.95
C ASP A 519 -124.81 1.60 41.35
N GLU A 520 -123.89 1.77 42.32
CA GLU A 520 -124.19 2.30 43.67
C GLU A 520 -124.80 3.72 43.68
N THR A 521 -124.64 4.48 42.59
CA THR A 521 -125.13 5.86 42.47
C THR A 521 -126.60 5.93 42.05
N ASN A 522 -127.10 4.94 41.30
CA ASN A 522 -128.48 4.94 40.80
C ASN A 522 -129.50 4.45 41.85
N GLU A 523 -129.09 3.56 42.76
CA GLU A 523 -129.99 2.96 43.76
C GLU A 523 -130.44 3.99 44.83
N LYS A 524 -129.51 4.84 45.29
CA LYS A 524 -129.76 5.92 46.27
C LYS A 524 -130.68 7.04 45.79
N ALA A 525 -130.99 7.09 44.49
CA ALA A 525 -131.92 8.06 43.92
C ALA A 525 -133.40 7.69 44.16
N ALA A 526 -133.71 6.40 44.36
CA ALA A 526 -135.08 5.93 44.50
C ALA A 526 -135.66 6.10 45.92
N GLU A 527 -134.86 5.83 46.96
CA GLU A 527 -135.33 5.84 48.35
C GLU A 527 -135.74 7.24 48.83
N ASN A 528 -134.98 8.27 48.46
CA ASN A 528 -135.15 9.65 48.94
C ASN A 528 -136.50 10.28 48.56
N LEU A 529 -137.21 9.76 47.56
CA LEU A 529 -138.50 10.30 47.13
C LEU A 529 -139.66 9.88 48.06
N ILE A 530 -139.53 8.73 48.73
CA ILE A 530 -140.58 8.16 49.60
C ILE A 530 -140.61 8.88 50.97
N THR A 531 -139.44 9.24 51.49
CA THR A 531 -139.27 9.85 52.82
C THR A 531 -139.93 11.25 52.94
N ILE A 532 -139.94 12.01 51.84
CA ILE A 532 -140.45 13.40 51.82
C ILE A 532 -141.97 13.45 52.00
N GLN A 533 -142.71 12.47 51.46
CA GLN A 533 -144.17 12.43 51.60
C GLN A 533 -144.60 12.18 53.05
N SER A 534 -143.85 11.32 53.77
CA SER A 534 -144.15 10.93 55.17
C SER A 534 -144.06 12.10 56.15
N LEU A 535 -143.12 13.02 55.94
CA LEU A 535 -142.81 14.08 56.91
C LEU A 535 -143.82 15.25 56.92
N THR A 536 -144.71 15.34 55.92
CA THR A 536 -145.72 16.42 55.86
C THR A 536 -146.97 16.12 56.70
N ASP A 537 -147.40 14.85 56.76
CA ASP A 537 -148.59 14.45 57.52
C ASP A 537 -148.36 14.48 59.05
N GLU A 538 -147.12 14.30 59.51
CA GLU A 538 -146.78 14.45 60.93
C GLU A 538 -146.89 15.91 61.40
N VAL A 539 -146.56 16.88 60.54
CA VAL A 539 -146.74 18.32 60.83
C VAL A 539 -148.24 18.68 61.00
N ALA A 540 -149.12 18.01 60.25
CA ALA A 540 -150.57 18.14 60.42
C ALA A 540 -151.09 17.51 61.73
N LYS A 541 -150.33 16.58 62.33
CA LYS A 541 -150.66 15.90 63.59
C LYS A 541 -150.19 16.69 64.80
N LEU A 542 -148.95 17.20 64.78
CA LEU A 542 -148.38 18.08 65.81
C LEU A 542 -149.20 19.39 65.98
N LYS A 543 -149.86 19.85 64.91
CA LYS A 543 -150.82 20.96 64.93
C LYS A 543 -152.04 20.78 65.85
N ARG A 544 -152.32 19.58 66.36
CA ARG A 544 -153.46 19.31 67.28
C ARG A 544 -153.06 19.12 68.75
N THR A 545 -151.83 18.69 69.02
CA THR A 545 -151.37 18.41 70.40
C THR A 545 -150.91 19.67 71.13
N LEU A 546 -150.38 20.65 70.40
CA LEU A 546 -150.04 21.95 70.98
C LEU A 546 -151.29 22.75 71.37
N THR A 547 -152.41 22.53 70.68
CA THR A 547 -153.70 23.18 70.95
C THR A 547 -154.24 22.89 72.36
N THR A 548 -153.92 21.72 72.93
CA THR A 548 -154.34 21.34 74.29
C THR A 548 -153.45 21.92 75.40
N VAL A 549 -152.19 22.28 75.08
CA VAL A 549 -151.31 23.06 75.97
C VAL A 549 -151.68 24.55 75.91
N GLN A 550 -152.32 24.98 74.82
CA GLN A 550 -152.67 26.36 74.52
C GLN A 550 -153.71 26.99 75.47
N GLU A 551 -154.22 26.28 76.48
CA GLU A 551 -155.20 26.81 77.45
C GLU A 551 -154.62 27.12 78.84
N SER A 552 -153.55 26.44 79.29
CA SER A 552 -153.01 26.61 80.64
C SER A 552 -152.07 27.81 80.79
N GLU A 553 -151.25 28.10 79.77
CA GLU A 553 -150.30 29.22 79.81
C GLU A 553 -150.95 30.57 79.42
N LYS A 554 -152.18 30.56 78.86
CA LYS A 554 -152.98 31.77 78.57
C LYS A 554 -153.33 32.62 79.79
N VAL A 555 -153.21 32.08 81.01
CA VAL A 555 -153.38 32.84 82.26
C VAL A 555 -152.04 33.41 82.77
N GLN A 556 -150.91 32.95 82.22
CA GLN A 556 -149.57 33.52 82.41
C GLN A 556 -149.10 34.37 81.21
N GLN A 557 -150.01 34.63 80.27
CA GLN A 557 -149.93 35.63 79.21
C GLN A 557 -149.68 37.06 79.78
N ARG A 558 -149.38 38.03 78.90
CA ARG A 558 -149.14 39.47 79.20
C ARG A 558 -147.77 39.84 79.79
N ALA A 559 -146.87 38.89 80.04
CA ALA A 559 -145.59 39.17 80.72
C ALA A 559 -144.35 39.40 79.83
N LYS A 560 -144.18 38.71 78.67
CA LYS A 560 -142.90 38.73 77.91
C LYS A 560 -142.98 38.80 76.37
N GLU A 561 -144.17 38.85 75.78
CA GLU A 561 -144.35 38.84 74.31
C GLU A 561 -143.84 40.12 73.58
N LEU A 562 -143.41 41.15 74.33
CA LEU A 562 -142.89 42.41 73.77
C LEU A 562 -141.39 42.39 73.38
N ALA A 563 -140.66 41.29 73.66
CA ALA A 563 -139.19 41.33 73.74
C ALA A 563 -138.41 40.74 72.53
N ALA A 564 -138.97 39.77 71.80
CA ALA A 564 -138.18 38.94 70.86
C ALA A 564 -138.25 39.39 69.38
N ALA A 565 -139.34 40.02 68.95
CA ALA A 565 -139.57 40.46 67.56
C ALA A 565 -138.61 41.58 67.06
N LYS A 566 -137.58 41.95 67.84
CA LYS A 566 -136.52 42.90 67.48
C LYS A 566 -135.25 42.26 66.92
N ARG A 567 -135.09 40.93 66.95
CA ARG A 567 -133.78 40.31 66.61
C ARG A 567 -133.57 40.04 65.12
N GLU A 568 -134.55 39.48 64.40
CA GLU A 568 -134.33 39.01 63.01
C GLU A 568 -134.19 40.12 61.96
N ILE A 569 -134.61 41.36 62.27
CA ILE A 569 -134.43 42.52 61.36
C ILE A 569 -133.07 43.23 61.61
N GLU A 570 -132.43 43.03 62.76
CA GLU A 570 -131.22 43.78 63.14
C GLU A 570 -129.93 43.20 62.52
N ASP A 571 -129.82 41.87 62.41
CA ASP A 571 -128.60 41.21 61.93
C ASP A 571 -128.40 41.33 60.40
N SER A 572 -129.47 41.54 59.63
CA SER A 572 -129.39 41.83 58.19
C SER A 572 -128.71 43.18 57.90
N ASN A 573 -128.84 44.16 58.80
CA ASN A 573 -128.21 45.48 58.65
C ASN A 573 -126.82 45.59 59.30
N LYS A 574 -126.53 44.82 60.36
CA LYS A 574 -125.25 44.89 61.11
C LYS A 574 -124.02 44.65 60.25
N LYS A 575 -124.00 43.61 59.41
CA LYS A 575 -122.82 43.29 58.58
C LYS A 575 -122.52 44.35 57.51
N ARG A 576 -123.52 45.14 57.08
CA ARG A 576 -123.35 46.19 56.07
C ARG A 576 -122.89 47.54 56.63
N LEU A 577 -122.85 47.69 57.97
CA LEU A 577 -122.26 48.85 58.66
C LEU A 577 -120.92 48.54 59.34
N ALA A 578 -120.67 47.28 59.72
CA ALA A 578 -119.34 46.83 60.14
C ALA A 578 -118.26 47.18 59.10
N ALA A 579 -118.57 46.93 57.82
CA ALA A 579 -117.75 47.27 56.64
C ALA A 579 -117.49 48.78 56.41
N LYS A 580 -117.93 49.67 57.31
CA LYS A 580 -117.61 51.10 57.30
C LYS A 580 -117.12 51.64 58.65
N ALA A 581 -117.42 50.95 59.75
CA ALA A 581 -116.88 51.29 61.07
C ALA A 581 -115.42 50.86 61.23
N GLU A 582 -115.04 49.68 60.71
CA GLU A 582 -113.70 49.10 60.91
C GLU A 582 -112.60 49.89 60.18
N THR A 583 -112.90 50.41 58.98
CA THR A 583 -112.02 51.31 58.21
C THR A 583 -111.85 52.70 58.83
N GLN A 584 -112.74 53.13 59.73
CA GLN A 584 -112.59 54.38 60.50
C GLN A 584 -112.03 54.13 61.92
N LYS A 585 -112.23 52.93 62.47
CA LYS A 585 -111.60 52.45 63.71
C LYS A 585 -110.09 52.32 63.56
N LEU A 586 -109.59 51.84 62.41
CA LEU A 586 -108.16 51.83 62.10
C LEU A 586 -107.52 53.24 62.04
N ALA A 587 -108.27 54.26 61.61
CA ALA A 587 -107.79 55.64 61.64
C ALA A 587 -107.66 56.18 63.07
N VAL A 588 -108.66 55.91 63.92
CA VAL A 588 -108.63 56.29 65.35
C VAL A 588 -107.65 55.42 66.16
N GLU A 589 -107.35 54.19 65.72
CA GLU A 589 -106.30 53.35 66.29
C GLU A 589 -104.91 53.82 65.88
N LEU A 590 -104.75 54.53 64.75
CA LEU A 590 -103.53 55.28 64.43
C LEU A 590 -103.41 56.61 65.20
N GLU A 591 -104.51 57.25 65.60
CA GLU A 591 -104.48 58.33 66.61
C GLU A 591 -104.12 57.80 68.01
N ASN A 592 -104.60 56.61 68.38
CA ASN A 592 -104.18 55.97 69.64
C ASN A 592 -102.74 55.44 69.56
N MET A 593 -102.21 55.08 68.39
CA MET A 593 -100.77 54.85 68.19
C MET A 593 -99.96 56.12 68.45
N HIS A 594 -100.43 57.30 68.05
CA HIS A 594 -99.81 58.57 68.45
C HIS A 594 -99.82 58.78 69.97
N ARG A 595 -100.92 58.46 70.66
CA ARG A 595 -100.99 58.52 72.14
C ARG A 595 -100.07 57.48 72.82
N CYS A 596 -99.88 56.31 72.23
CA CYS A 596 -98.84 55.36 72.68
C CYS A 596 -97.43 55.90 72.44
N LEU A 597 -97.22 56.70 71.38
CA LEU A 597 -95.97 57.42 71.10
C LEU A 597 -95.70 58.52 72.15
N ASP A 598 -96.73 59.25 72.60
CA ASP A 598 -96.64 60.16 73.76
C ASP A 598 -96.32 59.39 75.06
N HIS A 599 -96.85 58.18 75.22
CA HIS A 599 -96.56 57.32 76.37
C HIS A 599 -95.13 56.74 76.34
N ILE A 600 -94.59 56.44 75.16
CA ILE A 600 -93.16 56.12 74.97
C ILE A 600 -92.31 57.36 75.24
N THR A 601 -92.74 58.55 74.82
CA THR A 601 -92.05 59.82 75.11
C THR A 601 -92.03 60.12 76.61
N THR A 602 -93.07 59.75 77.36
CA THR A 602 -93.07 59.79 78.84
C THR A 602 -92.37 58.59 79.51
N HIS A 603 -91.90 57.59 78.74
CA HIS A 603 -90.93 56.59 79.19
C HIS A 603 -89.47 57.05 78.96
N VAL A 604 -89.22 57.89 77.94
CA VAL A 604 -87.90 58.57 77.73
C VAL A 604 -87.56 59.51 78.89
N ASN A 605 -88.58 60.01 79.60
CA ASN A 605 -88.49 60.67 80.91
C ASN A 605 -87.54 59.93 81.89
N ALA A 606 -87.56 58.59 81.88
CA ALA A 606 -86.66 57.73 82.65
C ALA A 606 -85.16 58.07 82.43
N VAL A 607 -84.70 57.94 81.19
CA VAL A 607 -83.27 57.79 80.86
C VAL A 607 -82.51 59.12 80.80
N CYS A 608 -83.15 60.20 80.36
CA CYS A 608 -82.52 61.52 80.37
C CYS A 608 -82.29 62.05 81.80
N THR A 609 -83.13 61.61 82.75
CA THR A 609 -83.03 61.97 84.17
C THR A 609 -81.81 61.32 84.84
N ASP A 610 -81.47 60.08 84.46
CA ASP A 610 -80.25 59.40 84.93
C ASP A 610 -78.98 60.02 84.30
N ASN A 611 -79.00 60.32 82.99
CA ASN A 611 -77.80 60.80 82.29
C ASN A 611 -77.29 62.17 82.80
N PHE A 612 -78.15 63.13 83.15
CA PHE A 612 -77.66 64.42 83.65
C PHE A 612 -77.24 64.39 85.14
N GLN A 613 -77.64 63.37 85.90
CA GLN A 613 -77.07 63.13 87.24
C GLN A 613 -75.60 62.69 87.16
N GLN A 614 -75.14 62.10 86.06
CA GLN A 614 -73.70 61.91 85.80
C GLN A 614 -72.98 63.23 85.48
N ILE A 615 -73.64 64.24 84.89
CA ILE A 615 -73.03 65.56 84.63
C ILE A 615 -72.93 66.39 85.90
N ALA A 616 -73.85 66.21 86.86
CA ALA A 616 -73.73 66.76 88.21
C ALA A 616 -72.44 66.31 88.93
N LEU A 617 -71.91 65.12 88.61
CA LEU A 617 -70.63 64.60 89.11
C LEU A 617 -69.38 65.16 88.40
N VAL A 618 -69.52 65.86 87.26
CA VAL A 618 -68.38 66.41 86.50
C VAL A 618 -68.20 67.91 86.75
N GLN A 619 -69.26 68.71 86.69
CA GLN A 619 -69.14 70.16 86.95
C GLN A 619 -68.97 70.51 88.44
N GLY A 620 -69.21 69.57 89.36
CA GLY A 620 -68.72 69.67 90.74
C GLY A 620 -67.22 69.98 90.81
N HIS A 621 -66.42 69.30 89.98
CA HIS A 621 -64.96 69.51 89.90
C HIS A 621 -64.52 70.76 89.12
N VAL A 622 -65.44 71.46 88.43
CA VAL A 622 -65.18 72.79 87.83
C VAL A 622 -65.43 73.89 88.85
N LYS A 623 -66.36 73.67 89.79
CA LYS A 623 -66.77 74.64 90.81
C LYS A 623 -65.66 75.00 91.82
N GLU A 624 -64.58 74.23 91.89
CA GLU A 624 -63.40 74.51 92.73
C GLU A 624 -62.20 75.10 91.96
N ALA A 625 -62.27 75.21 90.61
CA ALA A 625 -61.08 75.43 89.78
C ALA A 625 -60.87 76.87 89.27
N LEU A 626 -61.92 77.68 89.11
CA LEU A 626 -61.84 79.03 88.51
C LEU A 626 -62.27 80.19 89.43
N GLU A 627 -62.61 79.93 90.70
CA GLU A 627 -62.86 80.99 91.68
C GLU A 627 -61.55 81.60 92.25
N VAL A 628 -60.39 81.06 91.85
CA VAL A 628 -59.05 81.42 92.37
C VAL A 628 -58.19 82.22 91.36
N LEU A 629 -58.48 82.17 90.06
CA LEU A 629 -57.64 82.74 88.99
C LEU A 629 -58.48 83.24 87.80
N LYS A 630 -58.25 84.42 87.19
CA LYS A 630 -57.52 85.63 87.62
C LYS A 630 -57.82 86.76 86.60
N SER A 631 -57.91 88.01 87.06
CA SER A 631 -57.50 89.25 86.36
C SER A 631 -57.82 89.50 84.86
N ARG A 632 -58.42 90.68 84.60
CA ARG A 632 -58.38 91.48 83.33
C ARG A 632 -59.13 90.97 82.07
N ALA A 633 -60.28 91.63 81.84
CA ALA A 633 -60.62 92.41 80.64
C ALA A 633 -60.70 91.79 79.21
N GLY A 634 -61.84 92.02 78.54
CA GLY A 634 -61.86 92.59 77.18
C GLY A 634 -62.63 91.86 76.07
N SER A 635 -63.60 92.55 75.47
CA SER A 635 -64.03 92.61 74.04
C SER A 635 -63.95 91.36 73.12
N GLY A 636 -64.93 91.06 72.25
CA GLY A 636 -66.27 91.63 71.99
C GLY A 636 -66.77 91.37 70.53
N ALA A 637 -68.11 91.42 70.32
CA ALA A 637 -68.87 91.77 69.07
C ALA A 637 -68.59 91.03 67.72
N GLN A 638 -69.47 90.90 66.69
CA GLN A 638 -70.92 91.05 66.36
C GLN A 638 -71.08 90.47 64.91
N ASN A 639 -72.19 90.22 64.19
CA ASN A 639 -73.68 90.25 64.30
C ASN A 639 -74.22 89.24 63.19
N LYS A 640 -75.50 88.85 62.92
CA LYS A 640 -76.88 89.41 62.94
C LYS A 640 -77.20 90.41 61.78
N LYS A 641 -78.38 90.41 61.11
CA LYS A 641 -79.54 89.46 61.01
C LYS A 641 -80.51 89.96 59.88
N VAL A 642 -81.76 89.46 59.84
CA VAL A 642 -82.88 89.91 58.96
C VAL A 642 -84.21 89.92 59.76
N PRO A 643 -85.06 90.96 59.59
CA PRO A 643 -86.54 90.83 59.61
C PRO A 643 -87.32 91.82 58.68
N GLU A 644 -88.60 91.55 58.40
CA GLU A 644 -89.69 92.53 58.12
C GLU A 644 -91.05 91.94 58.63
N GLU A 645 -92.15 92.72 58.68
CA GLU A 645 -93.38 92.52 59.49
C GLU A 645 -94.65 92.13 58.66
N ASP A 646 -95.65 91.36 59.15
CA ASP A 646 -96.70 91.55 60.20
C ASP A 646 -97.86 92.50 59.73
N PRO A 647 -99.04 92.70 60.40
CA PRO A 647 -99.73 92.06 61.55
C PRO A 647 -101.01 91.27 61.13
N THR A 648 -102.07 90.90 61.90
CA THR A 648 -102.77 91.17 63.21
C THR A 648 -103.73 89.94 63.46
N ILE A 649 -104.61 89.67 64.47
CA ILE A 649 -104.99 89.91 65.90
C ILE A 649 -106.20 88.96 66.14
N LYS A 650 -106.60 88.28 67.24
CA LYS A 650 -106.10 87.83 68.58
C LYS A 650 -106.94 86.52 68.92
N VAL A 651 -107.40 86.05 70.11
CA VAL A 651 -107.48 86.51 71.52
C VAL A 651 -107.68 85.31 72.50
N GLU A 652 -107.79 85.64 73.80
CA GLU A 652 -107.96 84.84 75.04
C GLU A 652 -109.32 84.11 75.22
N ALA A 653 -109.57 83.27 76.26
CA ALA A 653 -108.76 82.38 77.13
C ALA A 653 -109.66 81.69 78.19
N LEU A 654 -109.11 80.69 78.93
CA LEU A 654 -109.55 80.19 80.27
C LEU A 654 -111.00 79.63 80.41
N SER A 655 -111.38 78.88 81.47
CA SER A 655 -110.67 77.83 82.21
C SER A 655 -111.62 77.04 83.14
N ASP A 656 -111.33 75.75 83.30
CA ASP A 656 -111.41 74.99 84.57
C ASP A 656 -112.74 74.50 85.22
N ILE A 657 -112.54 73.48 86.07
CA ILE A 657 -113.33 73.05 87.24
C ILE A 657 -114.79 72.61 86.99
N ARG A 658 -114.90 71.34 86.56
CA ARG A 658 -115.37 70.22 87.42
C ARG A 658 -116.50 70.56 88.42
N CYS A 659 -117.73 70.15 88.10
CA CYS A 659 -118.73 69.85 89.13
C CYS A 659 -119.48 68.54 88.81
N GLY A 660 -119.45 67.61 89.78
CA GLY A 660 -120.37 66.48 89.85
C GLY A 660 -121.16 66.57 91.17
N ASN A 661 -122.18 65.74 91.32
CA ASN A 661 -123.11 65.67 92.47
C ASN A 661 -124.07 66.85 92.63
N THR A 662 -125.31 66.67 92.15
CA THR A 662 -126.50 67.29 92.78
C THR A 662 -127.67 66.32 92.85
N GLN A 663 -127.82 65.67 94.00
CA GLN A 663 -129.15 65.36 94.53
C GLN A 663 -129.16 65.70 96.02
N GLN A 664 -129.67 66.88 96.37
CA GLN A 664 -130.20 67.09 97.72
C GLN A 664 -131.55 66.37 97.79
N ASN A 665 -131.78 65.60 98.86
CA ASN A 665 -133.05 64.91 99.09
C ASN A 665 -134.18 65.92 99.33
N PRO A 666 -135.40 65.64 98.85
CA PRO A 666 -136.35 64.86 99.66
C PRO A 666 -136.75 63.50 99.05
N GLY A 667 -137.59 62.74 99.76
CA GLY A 667 -138.28 61.53 99.26
C GLY A 667 -139.67 61.83 98.69
N ALA A 668 -140.34 60.93 97.96
CA ALA A 668 -139.99 59.57 97.52
C ALA A 668 -140.19 59.43 95.99
N LYS A 669 -139.54 58.45 95.33
CA LYS A 669 -139.01 58.62 93.96
C LYS A 669 -139.78 57.86 92.84
N ARG A 670 -139.50 58.22 91.57
CA ARG A 670 -140.38 58.08 90.38
C ARG A 670 -139.73 57.31 89.18
N LEU A 671 -140.45 57.22 88.06
CA LEU A 671 -140.20 56.35 86.88
C LEU A 671 -140.27 57.14 85.53
N GLU A 672 -140.19 56.42 84.39
CA GLU A 672 -140.29 56.87 82.97
C GLU A 672 -138.98 57.50 82.39
N GLU A 673 -138.63 57.43 81.08
CA GLU A 673 -139.35 56.92 79.89
C GLU A 673 -138.44 56.20 78.83
N ASN A 674 -138.71 56.35 77.51
CA ASN A 674 -138.41 55.37 76.44
C ASN A 674 -137.19 55.62 75.50
N VAL A 675 -136.88 54.59 74.70
CA VAL A 675 -136.10 54.54 73.42
C VAL A 675 -134.58 54.28 73.48
N SER A 676 -134.17 53.16 72.85
CA SER A 676 -132.80 52.73 72.46
C SER A 676 -131.84 52.15 73.51
N ARG A 677 -130.96 51.26 73.02
CA ARG A 677 -129.91 50.45 73.70
C ARG A 677 -130.41 49.53 74.84
N VAL A 678 -130.55 48.21 74.70
CA VAL A 678 -129.72 47.15 74.03
C VAL A 678 -128.47 46.77 74.82
N SER A 679 -128.31 45.46 75.01
CA SER A 679 -127.08 44.74 75.41
C SER A 679 -126.32 45.29 76.61
N GLU A 680 -126.90 45.16 77.80
CA GLU A 680 -126.10 44.94 79.00
C GLU A 680 -126.84 43.97 79.94
N GLN A 681 -126.11 43.08 80.60
CA GLN A 681 -126.59 42.08 81.58
C GLN A 681 -127.54 41.01 80.98
N ILE A 682 -127.19 39.72 80.88
CA ILE A 682 -126.31 38.93 81.76
C ILE A 682 -126.77 38.99 83.22
N ARG A 683 -128.04 38.64 83.42
CA ARG A 683 -128.69 38.31 84.70
C ARG A 683 -130.02 37.60 84.39
N GLN A 684 -130.10 36.29 84.16
CA GLN A 684 -129.36 35.21 84.81
C GLN A 684 -128.59 34.30 83.83
N LEU A 685 -127.49 33.62 84.19
CA LEU A 685 -126.69 33.63 85.43
C LEU A 685 -127.50 33.50 86.74
N VAL A 686 -127.95 32.28 87.05
CA VAL A 686 -127.84 31.66 88.38
C VAL A 686 -128.18 30.16 88.23
N ASP A 687 -127.14 29.41 87.88
CA ASP A 687 -126.59 28.35 88.73
C ASP A 687 -127.47 27.13 89.10
N ILE A 688 -128.39 26.74 88.21
CA ILE A 688 -129.14 25.47 88.31
C ILE A 688 -129.06 24.74 86.97
N THR A 689 -128.38 23.59 86.82
CA THR A 689 -127.42 22.90 87.71
C THR A 689 -126.49 22.06 86.80
N GLU A 690 -125.40 21.52 87.35
CA GLU A 690 -124.79 20.22 87.05
C GLU A 690 -125.19 19.51 85.72
N GLN A 691 -124.27 19.04 84.86
CA GLN A 691 -123.04 18.33 85.25
C GLN A 691 -121.96 18.25 84.14
N PHE A 692 -122.03 19.06 83.09
CA PHE A 692 -121.16 18.96 81.90
C PHE A 692 -119.72 19.48 82.08
N VAL A 693 -118.99 18.79 82.96
CA VAL A 693 -117.52 18.67 82.94
C VAL A 693 -117.16 18.01 81.59
N SER A 694 -116.28 18.55 80.75
CA SER A 694 -114.80 18.47 80.81
C SER A 694 -114.25 17.02 80.93
N PRO A 695 -112.97 16.73 80.61
CA PRO A 695 -111.93 17.67 80.17
C PRO A 695 -111.10 17.24 78.91
N ARG A 696 -110.50 18.24 78.23
CA ARG A 696 -109.12 18.17 77.63
C ARG A 696 -108.94 17.25 76.38
N ASN A 697 -107.93 17.43 75.50
CA ASN A 697 -106.95 18.52 75.36
C ASN A 697 -106.26 18.57 73.97
N PHE A 698 -105.76 19.78 73.64
CA PHE A 698 -104.50 20.12 72.95
C PHE A 698 -104.29 19.62 71.49
N THR A 699 -103.94 20.45 70.49
CA THR A 699 -102.86 21.46 70.31
C THR A 699 -101.43 20.91 70.21
N GLN A 700 -100.86 20.88 68.99
CA GLN A 700 -99.66 21.63 68.56
C GLN A 700 -99.38 21.30 67.07
N PHE A 701 -99.37 22.29 66.17
CA PHE A 701 -98.24 23.17 65.80
C PHE A 701 -97.11 22.48 65.00
N ALA A 702 -97.22 22.54 63.67
CA ALA A 702 -96.07 22.54 62.75
C ALA A 702 -96.38 23.41 61.51
N LEU A 703 -95.84 24.63 61.52
CA LEU A 703 -95.64 25.48 60.33
C LEU A 703 -94.45 24.91 59.52
N LYS A 704 -94.21 25.17 58.23
CA LYS A 704 -94.70 26.15 57.23
C LYS A 704 -94.63 25.49 55.81
N PRO A 705 -94.80 26.16 54.64
CA PRO A 705 -95.38 25.50 53.46
C PRO A 705 -94.47 25.47 52.22
N THR A 706 -95.08 25.04 51.11
CA THR A 706 -94.57 25.02 49.74
C THR A 706 -94.22 26.39 49.13
N LYS A 707 -93.23 26.36 48.21
CA LYS A 707 -93.20 27.09 46.92
C LYS A 707 -92.93 28.61 46.92
N PRO A 708 -92.58 29.23 45.75
CA PRO A 708 -92.35 28.63 44.41
C PRO A 708 -91.24 27.58 44.33
#